data_AF-A0A972ATR3-F1
#
_entry.id   AF-A0A972ATR3-F1
#
_cell.length_a   1.000
_cell.length_b   1.000
_cell.length_c   1.000
_cell.angle_alpha   90.00
_cell.angle_beta   90.00
_cell.angle_gamma   90.00
#
_symmetry.space_group_name_H-M   'P 1'
#
loop_
_entity.id
_entity.type
_entity.pdbx_description
1 polymer ?
#
loop_
_entity_poly.entity_id
_entity_poly.type
_entity_poly.pdbx_seq_one_letter_code
_entity_poly.pdbx_strand_id
1 'polypeptide(L)'
;MSFCFIWFYGQKRVIDYFTIRFPSELEKKVKSEINIEKFSFRFPNQLRLQGVSGRGEDFSFFVSRAILQWDWRYFFGASPSEKAFYLFLEEVELSSSQKFLQKLPSFSLSFLPPGEIKIKKIKSLQFSGEEVSLRKDREGKLSLGISLPSGRVEGIFREGDNLHFNFNLVSSNLPFQGEVYWDMKDGKVEGKVSSPYNLSFKAILSFTEENMVFSPLELWETEENRCLFRGEGKIKNDLSFLEGEGEIYLGEEKNFLDIAMDMSLSSPLWRGKFSLWGNRMDIKGGVSFLERSVLAFNIDSGSSFEGLELKEEMQAITSWEKGNIEINILDTLVKFNRSLDWEGEGNFQGVINKEGQEWKGHLTWRGGYLQMGDFLVSEPLLNVELGQNGKTVLYGEGNWGGGKITLSGEVFSGHLSLQGDFQSIEVEHLVEGMDFPLKGWVSGEWKREEDKSIFLSLKEGKLFWEDWCLGAIEKGEIEFSPSVLIFRDLYLRHGEGVILGNLEKKRESWEGEIEVKDYPVSYSLEEENIELSLNGNVVVKSEDLFLSLFSPFWKIGKMEGKEFSLAGKVEDGGIEIEDFSCDWEEGHLFLKGKVDPYREVNLKGEIQNLEIPSYWDIEGNLEKIFLSLSGSWDEVIFLIEGEGKNFFWQGEPWGDYFHLLLRGKAPLPQKGETSFLTDYLNPQLLQEGTIEVRGINLEQLMGKAFSYPVSGMTDVVINLDTQKNLWFFYSERLSFVVQDFHFQGKLEGNYDGEDLVVNELFFQELTGGLEVGGSLKWEGKTKTLVGEIKGKVDRSFSIPYGVLQLRGEANIAISGDEEKPLWQGEVEGEGEIWREGKKYADFNNVRGIIKEGEIQLGSGSLHIAGLNWIIEGVISREESEIHLSGGGKLEIPEENVGLSRVESNVVIRACDGIINLQGEAKIFDGWGDFTKGGDTENYSSLLSQLEEKLEELPLSLELTLYTANKLRVKTRFLDLEMEGRLKIWGGSGRINGEGKLEVVEGNYDLVLRKIPIRGYITFSPLYGLNPRVNLYGEEEIGGYHIFLEAMGPVDNYKLILKSEPLLEEEEILSLLFLGEKDAYLSLDNLNWQPLLWKLGQFLLGKDFFSKGGLFDGVEIKFPGSDYSDFYGLRLEKSIGENYFIGYTQDLSGEGNSSWDFKINFDKEWSLKMEGDTEGEINWMLEFNTKF
;
A
#
# COMPACT_ATOMS: atom_id res chain seq x y z
N MET A 1 -36.66 97.12 -118.19
CA MET A 1 -37.88 97.00 -117.36
C MET A 1 -38.57 95.62 -117.45
N SER A 2 -38.09 94.68 -118.29
CA SER A 2 -38.55 93.28 -118.32
C SER A 2 -37.98 92.38 -117.20
N PHE A 3 -37.10 92.91 -116.33
CA PHE A 3 -36.58 92.17 -115.16
C PHE A 3 -37.59 92.07 -114.01
N CYS A 4 -38.58 92.97 -113.94
CA CYS A 4 -39.55 92.99 -112.84
C CYS A 4 -40.69 91.95 -112.98
N PHE A 5 -40.90 91.36 -114.16
CA PHE A 5 -41.91 90.30 -114.32
C PHE A 5 -41.35 88.86 -114.22
N ILE A 6 -40.02 88.67 -114.34
CA ILE A 6 -39.38 87.33 -114.28
C ILE A 6 -38.89 86.97 -112.86
N TRP A 7 -38.53 87.95 -112.03
CA TRP A 7 -37.91 87.69 -110.72
C TRP A 7 -38.91 87.19 -109.65
N PHE A 8 -40.11 87.79 -109.58
CA PHE A 8 -41.18 87.31 -108.69
C PHE A 8 -41.73 85.94 -109.13
N TYR A 9 -41.65 85.62 -110.43
CA TYR A 9 -42.10 84.34 -110.98
C TYR A 9 -41.13 83.18 -110.63
N GLY A 10 -39.83 83.47 -110.55
CA GLY A 10 -38.81 82.51 -110.10
C GLY A 10 -38.88 82.23 -108.60
N GLN A 11 -39.08 83.28 -107.77
CA GLN A 11 -39.16 83.13 -106.32
C GLN A 11 -40.37 82.27 -105.90
N LYS A 12 -41.53 82.47 -106.54
CA LYS A 12 -42.72 81.66 -106.27
C LYS A 12 -42.55 80.21 -106.72
N ARG A 13 -41.96 79.95 -107.90
CA ARG A 13 -41.67 78.58 -108.37
C ARG A 13 -40.63 77.85 -107.53
N VAL A 14 -39.65 78.55 -107.00
CA VAL A 14 -38.65 77.99 -106.10
C VAL A 14 -39.27 77.68 -104.74
N ILE A 15 -40.06 78.60 -104.20
CA ILE A 15 -40.81 78.38 -102.97
C ILE A 15 -41.74 77.18 -103.19
N ASP A 16 -42.58 77.18 -104.24
CA ASP A 16 -43.46 76.06 -104.58
C ASP A 16 -42.67 74.75 -104.83
N TYR A 17 -41.48 74.80 -105.43
CA TYR A 17 -40.65 73.62 -105.59
C TYR A 17 -40.18 73.07 -104.24
N PHE A 18 -39.75 73.90 -103.30
CA PHE A 18 -39.25 73.44 -102.00
C PHE A 18 -40.33 73.28 -100.92
N THR A 19 -41.51 73.89 -101.06
CA THR A 19 -42.60 73.83 -100.08
C THR A 19 -43.75 72.93 -100.51
N ILE A 20 -43.88 72.61 -101.81
CA ILE A 20 -44.95 71.74 -102.32
C ILE A 20 -44.33 70.55 -103.05
N ARG A 21 -43.48 70.78 -104.04
CA ARG A 21 -43.02 69.71 -104.93
C ARG A 21 -41.99 68.79 -104.29
N PHE A 22 -40.99 69.35 -103.62
CA PHE A 22 -39.93 68.62 -102.94
C PHE A 22 -40.49 67.80 -101.78
N PRO A 23 -41.34 68.35 -100.88
CA PRO A 23 -42.11 67.55 -99.95
C PRO A 23 -42.88 66.46 -100.70
N SER A 24 -43.70 66.77 -101.71
CA SER A 24 -44.47 65.72 -102.42
C SER A 24 -43.65 64.61 -103.10
N GLU A 25 -42.45 64.93 -103.59
CA GLU A 25 -41.53 63.94 -104.18
C GLU A 25 -40.82 63.12 -103.09
N LEU A 26 -40.49 63.75 -101.96
CA LEU A 26 -40.01 63.05 -100.77
C LEU A 26 -41.12 62.15 -100.20
N GLU A 27 -42.36 62.65 -100.09
CA GLU A 27 -43.54 61.93 -99.61
C GLU A 27 -43.82 60.71 -100.50
N LYS A 28 -43.68 60.83 -101.83
CA LYS A 28 -43.81 59.69 -102.75
C LYS A 28 -42.70 58.66 -102.60
N LYS A 29 -41.43 59.09 -102.46
CA LYS A 29 -40.30 58.16 -102.38
C LYS A 29 -40.17 57.50 -101.03
N VAL A 30 -40.51 58.22 -99.97
CA VAL A 30 -40.36 57.79 -98.58
C VAL A 30 -41.67 57.28 -98.00
N LYS A 31 -42.77 57.33 -98.77
CA LYS A 31 -44.14 56.94 -98.37
C LYS A 31 -44.51 57.53 -97.00
N SER A 32 -44.33 58.84 -96.86
CA SER A 32 -44.59 59.58 -95.63
C SER A 32 -45.36 60.85 -95.92
N GLU A 33 -46.17 61.34 -94.96
CA GLU A 33 -46.74 62.69 -94.99
C GLU A 33 -45.77 63.64 -94.30
N ILE A 34 -45.43 64.77 -94.91
CA ILE A 34 -44.53 65.77 -94.34
C ILE A 34 -45.31 67.06 -94.10
N ASN A 35 -45.36 67.48 -92.84
CA ASN A 35 -45.99 68.72 -92.41
C ASN A 35 -44.93 69.73 -91.95
N ILE A 36 -45.10 71.00 -92.33
CA ILE A 36 -44.22 72.10 -91.96
C ILE A 36 -45.09 73.17 -91.31
N GLU A 37 -44.93 73.38 -90.00
CA GLU A 37 -45.74 74.36 -89.25
C GLU A 37 -45.54 75.78 -89.75
N LYS A 38 -44.27 76.18 -89.96
CA LYS A 38 -43.94 77.54 -90.39
C LYS A 38 -42.67 77.53 -91.22
N PHE A 39 -42.64 78.32 -92.28
CA PHE A 39 -41.40 78.54 -93.02
C PHE A 39 -41.16 80.02 -93.30
N SER A 40 -39.88 80.37 -93.42
CA SER A 40 -39.43 81.69 -93.85
C SER A 40 -38.29 81.53 -94.83
N PHE A 41 -38.39 82.21 -95.97
CA PHE A 41 -37.36 82.19 -96.99
C PHE A 41 -36.53 83.48 -96.90
N ARG A 42 -35.21 83.34 -96.77
CA ARG A 42 -34.22 84.41 -96.89
C ARG A 42 -33.52 84.29 -98.24
N PHE A 43 -33.78 85.25 -99.12
CA PHE A 43 -33.07 85.38 -100.39
C PHE A 43 -31.56 85.64 -100.13
N PRO A 44 -30.63 85.11 -100.94
CA PRO A 44 -30.87 84.36 -102.17
C PRO A 44 -31.17 82.86 -102.03
N ASN A 45 -30.78 82.19 -100.94
CA ASN A 45 -30.62 80.73 -100.98
C ASN A 45 -30.77 80.03 -99.63
N GLN A 46 -31.52 80.60 -98.69
CA GLN A 46 -31.73 80.01 -97.38
C GLN A 46 -33.22 79.89 -97.07
N LEU A 47 -33.68 78.67 -96.81
CA LEU A 47 -35.02 78.37 -96.32
C LEU A 47 -34.92 77.94 -94.86
N ARG A 48 -35.63 78.65 -93.99
CA ARG A 48 -35.76 78.28 -92.57
C ARG A 48 -37.13 77.69 -92.35
N LEU A 49 -37.18 76.45 -91.89
CA LEU A 49 -38.39 75.74 -91.52
C LEU A 49 -38.45 75.66 -90.00
N GLN A 50 -39.65 75.72 -89.46
CA GLN A 50 -39.98 75.53 -88.06
C GLN A 50 -41.08 74.49 -87.97
N GLY A 51 -40.94 73.56 -87.02
CA GLY A 51 -41.90 72.47 -86.80
C GLY A 51 -42.06 71.60 -88.03
N VAL A 52 -40.97 71.01 -88.53
CA VAL A 52 -41.06 70.03 -89.64
C VAL A 52 -41.34 68.67 -89.04
N SER A 53 -42.58 68.21 -89.12
CA SER A 53 -42.92 66.83 -88.79
C SER A 53 -43.05 66.00 -90.05
N GLY A 54 -42.66 64.74 -90.00
CA GLY A 54 -42.97 63.77 -91.02
C GLY A 54 -43.41 62.47 -90.37
N ARG A 55 -44.41 61.81 -90.94
CA ARG A 55 -44.88 60.50 -90.48
C ARG A 55 -44.97 59.55 -91.67
N GLY A 56 -44.06 58.59 -91.72
CA GLY A 56 -44.04 57.47 -92.66
C GLY A 56 -44.49 56.16 -92.03
N GLU A 57 -44.58 55.11 -92.85
CA GLU A 57 -44.94 53.75 -92.42
C GLU A 57 -44.05 53.26 -91.28
N ASP A 58 -42.73 53.48 -91.42
CA ASP A 58 -41.73 52.89 -90.53
C ASP A 58 -40.98 53.92 -89.67
N PHE A 59 -41.25 55.21 -89.81
CA PHE A 59 -40.64 56.25 -88.97
C PHE A 59 -41.48 57.52 -88.93
N SER A 60 -41.36 58.25 -87.85
CA SER A 60 -41.82 59.62 -87.70
C SER A 60 -40.67 60.48 -87.22
N PHE A 61 -40.66 61.74 -87.62
CA PHE A 61 -39.67 62.69 -87.17
C PHE A 61 -40.33 64.04 -86.93
N PHE A 62 -39.77 64.81 -86.02
CA PHE A 62 -40.10 66.19 -85.77
C PHE A 62 -38.81 66.98 -85.70
N VAL A 63 -38.72 68.07 -86.45
CA VAL A 63 -37.59 68.99 -86.41
C VAL A 63 -38.08 70.33 -85.90
N SER A 64 -37.54 70.76 -84.78
CA SER A 64 -37.92 72.04 -84.16
C SER A 64 -37.61 73.22 -85.08
N ARG A 65 -36.38 73.26 -85.63
CA ARG A 65 -35.98 74.18 -86.70
C ARG A 65 -35.07 73.50 -87.71
N ALA A 66 -35.32 73.74 -88.98
CA ALA A 66 -34.42 73.38 -90.07
C ALA A 66 -33.99 74.62 -90.84
N ILE A 67 -32.77 74.61 -91.37
CA ILE A 67 -32.20 75.63 -92.23
C ILE A 67 -31.63 74.91 -93.44
N LEU A 68 -32.36 74.92 -94.55
CA LEU A 68 -31.86 74.45 -95.83
C LEU A 68 -31.19 75.62 -96.55
N GLN A 69 -29.90 75.50 -96.81
CA GLN A 69 -29.17 76.36 -97.72
C GLN A 69 -28.83 75.57 -98.99
N TRP A 70 -28.85 76.21 -100.14
CA TRP A 70 -28.46 75.56 -101.39
C TRP A 70 -27.64 76.49 -102.28
N ASP A 71 -26.89 75.93 -103.23
CA ASP A 71 -26.16 76.72 -104.23
C ASP A 71 -26.88 76.65 -105.57
N TRP A 72 -27.51 77.76 -105.97
CA TRP A 72 -28.17 77.86 -107.26
C TRP A 72 -27.26 77.51 -108.44
N ARG A 73 -25.97 77.88 -108.33
CA ARG A 73 -25.01 77.63 -109.40
C ARG A 73 -24.79 76.13 -109.64
N TYR A 74 -25.03 75.29 -108.63
CA TYR A 74 -24.88 73.85 -108.75
C TYR A 74 -25.88 73.27 -109.75
N PHE A 75 -27.14 73.72 -109.67
CA PHE A 75 -28.20 73.29 -110.57
C PHE A 75 -28.00 73.77 -112.01
N PHE A 76 -27.17 74.80 -112.23
CA PHE A 76 -26.80 75.29 -113.55
C PHE A 76 -25.39 74.84 -113.99
N GLY A 77 -24.76 73.90 -113.26
CA GLY A 77 -23.44 73.36 -113.61
C GLY A 77 -22.27 74.33 -113.44
N ALA A 78 -22.47 75.47 -112.78
CA ALA A 78 -21.50 76.56 -112.65
C ALA A 78 -20.98 76.77 -111.22
N SER A 79 -21.29 75.88 -110.27
CA SER A 79 -20.80 75.99 -108.90
C SER A 79 -19.42 75.34 -108.71
N PRO A 80 -18.46 76.04 -108.07
CA PRO A 80 -17.22 75.43 -107.59
C PRO A 80 -17.43 74.60 -106.30
N SER A 81 -18.62 74.65 -105.67
CA SER A 81 -18.94 73.89 -104.46
C SER A 81 -19.14 72.41 -104.77
N GLU A 82 -18.57 71.53 -103.94
CA GLU A 82 -18.85 70.09 -103.97
C GLU A 82 -20.25 69.74 -103.45
N LYS A 83 -20.87 70.66 -102.70
CA LYS A 83 -22.17 70.49 -102.07
C LYS A 83 -23.22 71.29 -102.82
N ALA A 84 -24.27 70.62 -103.28
CA ALA A 84 -25.47 71.22 -103.88
C ALA A 84 -26.35 71.90 -102.82
N PHE A 85 -26.38 71.31 -101.62
CA PHE A 85 -27.13 71.83 -100.48
C PHE A 85 -26.42 71.57 -99.15
N TYR A 86 -26.78 72.39 -98.17
CA TYR A 86 -26.44 72.26 -96.77
C TYR A 86 -27.73 72.36 -95.94
N LEU A 87 -28.16 71.27 -95.33
CA LEU A 87 -29.36 71.23 -94.50
C LEU A 87 -28.95 71.16 -93.03
N PHE A 88 -29.18 72.24 -92.29
CA PHE A 88 -28.94 72.27 -90.86
C PHE A 88 -30.23 72.03 -90.08
N LEU A 89 -30.29 71.02 -89.21
CA LEU A 89 -31.42 70.71 -88.36
C LEU A 89 -31.03 71.00 -86.90
N GLU A 90 -31.78 71.86 -86.20
CA GLU A 90 -31.43 72.32 -84.85
C GLU A 90 -31.67 71.23 -83.80
N GLU A 91 -32.88 70.67 -83.74
CA GLU A 91 -33.20 69.51 -82.91
C GLU A 91 -34.16 68.61 -83.69
N VAL A 92 -33.79 67.34 -83.84
CA VAL A 92 -34.57 66.31 -84.54
C VAL A 92 -35.02 65.29 -83.52
N GLU A 93 -36.32 65.21 -83.28
CA GLU A 93 -36.94 64.10 -82.59
C GLU A 93 -37.30 63.02 -83.61
N LEU A 94 -36.74 61.83 -83.48
CA LEU A 94 -36.96 60.71 -84.39
C LEU A 94 -37.63 59.55 -83.62
N SER A 95 -38.68 58.97 -84.17
CA SER A 95 -39.29 57.75 -83.67
C SER A 95 -39.43 56.77 -84.84
N SER A 96 -38.62 55.72 -84.85
CA SER A 96 -38.68 54.67 -85.88
C SER A 96 -39.35 53.40 -85.36
N SER A 97 -40.03 52.68 -86.26
CA SER A 97 -40.45 51.29 -86.06
C SER A 97 -39.27 50.33 -86.25
N GLN A 98 -39.34 49.16 -85.62
CA GLN A 98 -38.32 48.11 -85.70
C GLN A 98 -38.06 47.59 -87.13
N LYS A 99 -39.01 47.79 -88.07
CA LYS A 99 -38.89 47.36 -89.47
C LYS A 99 -37.86 48.14 -90.29
N PHE A 100 -37.38 49.28 -89.78
CA PHE A 100 -36.39 50.10 -90.49
C PHE A 100 -35.03 49.40 -90.65
N LEU A 101 -34.55 48.70 -89.61
CA LEU A 101 -33.24 48.02 -89.63
C LEU A 101 -33.22 46.85 -90.65
N GLN A 102 -34.34 46.16 -90.86
CA GLN A 102 -34.47 45.10 -91.87
C GLN A 102 -34.40 45.64 -93.30
N LYS A 103 -34.82 46.88 -93.53
CA LYS A 103 -34.82 47.52 -94.86
C LYS A 103 -33.52 48.28 -95.16
N LEU A 104 -32.63 48.44 -94.18
CA LEU A 104 -31.36 49.16 -94.31
C LEU A 104 -30.49 48.68 -95.50
N PRO A 105 -30.39 47.36 -95.79
CA PRO A 105 -29.64 46.87 -96.97
C PRO A 105 -30.26 47.30 -98.31
N SER A 106 -31.57 47.58 -98.32
CA SER A 106 -32.35 47.98 -99.52
C SER A 106 -32.61 49.49 -99.61
N PHE A 107 -32.08 50.29 -98.67
CA PHE A 107 -32.34 51.71 -98.57
C PHE A 107 -31.52 52.51 -99.61
N SER A 108 -32.21 53.18 -100.55
CA SER A 108 -31.56 53.98 -101.60
C SER A 108 -31.69 55.49 -101.36
N LEU A 109 -30.55 56.19 -101.29
CA LEU A 109 -30.47 57.65 -101.22
C LEU A 109 -30.06 58.28 -102.56
N SER A 110 -30.17 57.53 -103.65
CA SER A 110 -29.87 57.97 -105.03
C SER A 110 -30.55 59.28 -105.42
N PHE A 111 -31.69 59.59 -104.82
CA PHE A 111 -32.49 60.80 -105.10
C PHE A 111 -31.93 62.11 -104.51
N LEU A 112 -31.10 62.05 -103.48
CA LEU A 112 -30.49 63.24 -102.89
C LEU A 112 -29.26 63.67 -103.71
N PRO A 113 -29.14 64.95 -104.11
CA PRO A 113 -27.92 65.45 -104.72
C PRO A 113 -26.75 65.43 -103.71
N PRO A 114 -25.49 65.55 -104.16
CA PRO A 114 -24.34 65.69 -103.27
C PRO A 114 -24.54 66.89 -102.34
N GLY A 115 -24.35 66.70 -101.05
CA GLY A 115 -24.75 67.69 -100.06
C GLY A 115 -24.43 67.25 -98.65
N GLU A 116 -24.65 68.15 -97.70
CA GLU A 116 -24.43 67.87 -96.29
C GLU A 116 -25.69 68.18 -95.49
N ILE A 117 -26.08 67.23 -94.65
CA ILE A 117 -27.10 67.42 -93.62
C ILE A 117 -26.37 67.45 -92.29
N LYS A 118 -26.55 68.52 -91.52
CA LYS A 118 -25.96 68.67 -90.19
C LYS A 118 -27.05 68.84 -89.16
N ILE A 119 -27.10 67.98 -88.17
CA ILE A 119 -28.10 67.95 -87.11
C ILE A 119 -27.40 68.34 -85.81
N LYS A 120 -27.80 69.44 -85.18
CA LYS A 120 -27.19 69.95 -83.93
C LYS A 120 -27.71 69.24 -82.68
N LYS A 121 -28.83 68.53 -82.76
CA LYS A 121 -29.28 67.67 -81.67
C LYS A 121 -30.24 66.66 -82.23
N ILE A 122 -30.08 65.40 -81.86
CA ILE A 122 -31.01 64.35 -82.25
C ILE A 122 -31.47 63.61 -81.01
N LYS A 123 -32.77 63.43 -80.87
CA LYS A 123 -33.42 62.69 -79.79
C LYS A 123 -34.26 61.59 -80.41
N SER A 124 -34.02 60.36 -80.01
CA SER A 124 -34.85 59.21 -80.32
C SER A 124 -35.14 58.46 -79.04
N LEU A 125 -36.16 57.59 -79.06
CA LEU A 125 -36.40 56.61 -77.99
C LEU A 125 -35.14 55.77 -77.67
N GLN A 126 -34.24 55.62 -78.64
CA GLN A 126 -33.08 54.72 -78.57
C GLN A 126 -31.72 55.43 -78.55
N PHE A 127 -31.63 56.73 -78.87
CA PHE A 127 -30.36 57.46 -78.84
C PHE A 127 -30.53 58.97 -78.67
N SER A 128 -29.56 59.62 -78.03
CA SER A 128 -29.46 61.09 -77.90
C SER A 128 -28.07 61.54 -78.34
N GLY A 129 -27.97 62.24 -79.48
CA GLY A 129 -26.72 62.73 -80.04
C GLY A 129 -26.62 64.26 -80.05
N GLU A 130 -25.39 64.78 -79.92
CA GLU A 130 -25.12 66.22 -79.90
C GLU A 130 -24.76 66.80 -81.27
N GLU A 131 -24.22 66.02 -82.21
CA GLU A 131 -24.02 66.53 -83.58
C GLU A 131 -23.99 65.38 -84.59
N VAL A 132 -24.93 65.32 -85.53
CA VAL A 132 -24.89 64.35 -86.64
C VAL A 132 -24.55 65.09 -87.93
N SER A 133 -23.54 64.64 -88.66
CA SER A 133 -23.25 65.09 -90.02
C SER A 133 -23.43 63.94 -91.00
N LEU A 134 -24.27 64.13 -92.01
CA LEU A 134 -24.41 63.22 -93.14
C LEU A 134 -23.92 63.96 -94.38
N ARG A 135 -22.86 63.48 -95.02
CA ARG A 135 -22.32 64.05 -96.25
C ARG A 135 -22.42 63.01 -97.36
N LYS A 136 -23.09 63.38 -98.45
CA LYS A 136 -23.06 62.61 -99.71
C LYS A 136 -22.10 63.29 -100.68
N ASP A 137 -21.12 62.54 -101.18
CA ASP A 137 -20.22 63.03 -102.24
C ASP A 137 -20.77 62.74 -103.65
N ARG A 138 -20.01 63.11 -104.69
CA ARG A 138 -20.42 62.94 -106.10
C ARG A 138 -20.40 61.48 -106.56
N GLU A 139 -19.66 60.62 -105.87
CA GLU A 139 -19.51 59.19 -106.20
C GLU A 139 -20.57 58.33 -105.52
N GLY A 140 -21.47 58.95 -104.74
CA GLY A 140 -22.54 58.26 -104.03
C GLY A 140 -22.11 57.70 -102.68
N LYS A 141 -20.88 57.98 -102.22
CA LYS A 141 -20.41 57.60 -100.90
C LYS A 141 -21.02 58.53 -99.85
N LEU A 142 -21.57 57.91 -98.81
CA LEU A 142 -22.23 58.57 -97.70
C LEU A 142 -21.31 58.49 -96.48
N SER A 143 -20.79 59.63 -96.05
CA SER A 143 -20.04 59.75 -94.82
C SER A 143 -20.98 60.24 -93.73
N LEU A 144 -21.11 59.46 -92.67
CA LEU A 144 -21.91 59.76 -91.48
C LEU A 144 -20.95 60.05 -90.32
N GLY A 145 -21.08 61.18 -89.65
CA GLY A 145 -20.43 61.47 -88.39
C GLY A 145 -21.49 61.67 -87.32
N ILE A 146 -21.35 61.05 -86.16
CA ILE A 146 -22.22 61.25 -85.00
C ILE A 146 -21.32 61.57 -83.81
N SER A 147 -21.44 62.77 -83.27
CA SER A 147 -20.87 63.18 -81.99
C SER A 147 -21.88 62.89 -80.88
N LEU A 148 -21.47 62.05 -79.94
CA LEU A 148 -22.20 61.64 -78.75
C LEU A 148 -21.55 62.28 -77.51
N PRO A 149 -22.26 62.45 -76.38
CA PRO A 149 -21.65 62.93 -75.13
C PRO A 149 -20.48 62.07 -74.66
N SER A 150 -20.48 60.80 -75.05
CA SER A 150 -19.49 59.78 -74.72
C SER A 150 -18.51 59.49 -75.85
N GLY A 151 -18.36 60.37 -76.86
CA GLY A 151 -17.37 60.19 -77.93
C GLY A 151 -17.91 60.41 -79.35
N ARG A 152 -17.23 59.90 -80.38
CA ARG A 152 -17.56 60.13 -81.78
C ARG A 152 -17.59 58.84 -82.59
N VAL A 153 -18.61 58.69 -83.42
CA VAL A 153 -18.75 57.62 -84.41
C VAL A 153 -18.63 58.22 -85.79
N GLU A 154 -17.76 57.68 -86.64
CA GLU A 154 -17.60 58.08 -88.03
C GLU A 154 -17.77 56.85 -88.94
N GLY A 155 -18.84 56.85 -89.74
CA GLY A 155 -19.17 55.83 -90.70
C GLY A 155 -18.96 56.28 -92.14
N ILE A 156 -18.56 55.33 -92.98
CA ILE A 156 -18.60 55.40 -94.43
C ILE A 156 -19.54 54.29 -94.90
N PHE A 157 -20.62 54.70 -95.55
CA PHE A 157 -21.59 53.83 -96.18
C PHE A 157 -21.47 53.93 -97.70
N ARG A 158 -21.43 52.78 -98.38
CA ARG A 158 -21.62 52.67 -99.82
C ARG A 158 -22.86 51.81 -100.07
N GLU A 159 -23.79 52.37 -100.85
CA GLU A 159 -25.08 51.77 -101.13
C GLU A 159 -24.92 50.34 -101.70
N GLY A 160 -25.51 49.35 -101.01
CA GLY A 160 -25.54 47.95 -101.44
C GLY A 160 -24.22 47.16 -101.39
N ASP A 161 -23.18 47.64 -100.69
CA ASP A 161 -21.88 46.95 -100.60
C ASP A 161 -21.43 46.79 -99.14
N ASN A 162 -20.72 47.76 -98.58
CA ASN A 162 -20.12 47.66 -97.25
C ASN A 162 -20.39 48.90 -96.40
N LEU A 163 -20.64 48.67 -95.11
CA LEU A 163 -20.66 49.71 -94.09
C LEU A 163 -19.41 49.58 -93.22
N HIS A 164 -18.55 50.59 -93.28
CA HIS A 164 -17.39 50.68 -92.41
C HIS A 164 -17.62 51.82 -91.43
N PHE A 165 -17.54 51.56 -90.12
CA PHE A 165 -17.58 52.61 -89.13
C PHE A 165 -16.45 52.48 -88.12
N ASN A 166 -15.83 53.62 -87.87
CA ASN A 166 -14.91 53.83 -86.77
C ASN A 166 -15.68 54.43 -85.61
N PHE A 167 -15.44 53.95 -84.41
CA PHE A 167 -15.99 54.54 -83.22
C PHE A 167 -14.88 54.83 -82.22
N ASN A 168 -14.98 55.98 -81.57
CA ASN A 168 -14.13 56.36 -80.46
C ASN A 168 -15.06 56.85 -79.34
N LEU A 169 -15.38 55.94 -78.42
CA LEU A 169 -16.30 56.18 -77.31
C LEU A 169 -15.47 56.34 -76.02
N VAL A 170 -15.38 57.58 -75.54
CA VAL A 170 -14.78 57.95 -74.27
C VAL A 170 -15.89 58.06 -73.23
N SER A 171 -16.06 57.02 -72.41
CA SER A 171 -16.82 57.11 -71.17
C SER A 171 -15.86 57.23 -69.99
N SER A 172 -16.33 57.75 -68.86
CA SER A 172 -15.51 58.08 -67.69
C SER A 172 -14.60 56.94 -67.20
N ASN A 173 -14.90 55.68 -67.51
CA ASN A 173 -14.14 54.52 -67.00
C ASN A 173 -13.54 53.56 -68.05
N LEU A 174 -13.79 53.69 -69.36
CA LEU A 174 -13.07 52.94 -70.42
C LEU A 174 -13.10 53.72 -71.77
N PRO A 175 -11.95 53.95 -72.45
CA PRO A 175 -11.92 54.43 -73.82
C PRO A 175 -12.06 53.24 -74.78
N PHE A 176 -13.25 53.03 -75.32
CA PHE A 176 -13.43 52.06 -76.39
C PHE A 176 -13.16 52.74 -77.72
N GLN A 177 -12.01 52.44 -78.32
CA GLN A 177 -11.72 52.83 -79.70
C GLN A 177 -11.75 51.59 -80.57
N GLY A 178 -12.44 51.62 -81.69
CA GLY A 178 -12.53 50.47 -82.56
C GLY A 178 -12.93 50.77 -83.98
N GLU A 179 -12.66 49.81 -84.85
CA GLU A 179 -13.10 49.77 -86.23
C GLU A 179 -14.04 48.58 -86.40
N VAL A 180 -15.18 48.80 -87.07
CA VAL A 180 -16.13 47.74 -87.42
C VAL A 180 -16.42 47.80 -88.91
N TYR A 181 -16.26 46.65 -89.53
CA TYR A 181 -16.55 46.37 -90.93
C TYR A 181 -17.78 45.48 -90.99
N TRP A 182 -18.84 45.96 -91.62
CA TRP A 182 -20.05 45.18 -91.85
C TRP A 182 -20.29 45.03 -93.36
N ASP A 183 -20.13 43.81 -93.85
CA ASP A 183 -20.60 43.38 -95.16
C ASP A 183 -22.11 43.11 -95.11
N MET A 184 -22.87 43.98 -95.77
CA MET A 184 -24.33 43.93 -95.74
C MET A 184 -24.93 42.88 -96.68
N LYS A 185 -24.14 42.31 -97.61
CA LYS A 185 -24.62 41.25 -98.52
C LYS A 185 -24.67 39.90 -97.82
N ASP A 186 -23.60 39.59 -97.10
CA ASP A 186 -23.43 38.29 -96.44
C ASP A 186 -23.72 38.37 -94.93
N GLY A 187 -24.08 39.55 -94.42
CA GLY A 187 -24.37 39.79 -93.00
C GLY A 187 -23.12 39.78 -92.12
N LYS A 188 -21.93 39.59 -92.69
CA LYS A 188 -20.68 39.41 -91.96
C LYS A 188 -20.22 40.72 -91.32
N VAL A 189 -19.96 40.69 -90.03
CA VAL A 189 -19.42 41.81 -89.26
C VAL A 189 -18.09 41.41 -88.65
N GLU A 190 -17.05 42.18 -88.89
CA GLU A 190 -15.76 42.01 -88.25
C GLU A 190 -15.33 43.32 -87.62
N GLY A 191 -14.65 43.29 -86.49
CA GLY A 191 -14.15 44.51 -85.90
C GLY A 191 -13.00 44.30 -84.94
N LYS A 192 -12.33 45.39 -84.61
CA LYS A 192 -11.31 45.46 -83.58
C LYS A 192 -11.68 46.54 -82.59
N VAL A 193 -11.52 46.23 -81.31
CA VAL A 193 -11.81 47.12 -80.20
C VAL A 193 -10.58 47.17 -79.30
N SER A 194 -9.91 48.32 -79.31
CA SER A 194 -8.93 48.67 -78.29
C SER A 194 -9.64 48.74 -76.94
N SER A 195 -9.28 47.77 -76.11
CA SER A 195 -9.72 47.55 -74.74
C SER A 195 -8.49 47.03 -73.98
N PRO A 196 -8.54 46.79 -72.66
CA PRO A 196 -7.42 46.17 -71.95
C PRO A 196 -6.93 44.84 -72.59
N TYR A 197 -7.79 44.16 -73.35
CA TYR A 197 -7.52 42.87 -73.99
C TYR A 197 -7.34 42.96 -75.50
N ASN A 198 -7.33 44.16 -76.09
CA ASN A 198 -7.26 44.39 -77.53
C ASN A 198 -8.04 43.33 -78.33
N LEU A 199 -9.36 43.45 -78.33
CA LEU A 199 -10.23 42.38 -78.84
C LEU A 199 -10.46 42.55 -80.33
N SER A 200 -10.48 41.45 -81.05
CA SER A 200 -11.06 41.39 -82.39
C SER A 200 -12.27 40.48 -82.37
N PHE A 201 -13.32 40.84 -83.10
CA PHE A 201 -14.53 40.06 -83.20
C PHE A 201 -14.92 39.80 -84.65
N LYS A 202 -15.58 38.68 -84.89
CA LYS A 202 -16.19 38.31 -86.17
C LYS A 202 -17.57 37.76 -85.88
N ALA A 203 -18.59 38.17 -86.62
CA ALA A 203 -19.96 37.73 -86.45
C ALA A 203 -20.63 37.60 -87.83
N ILE A 204 -21.67 36.79 -87.94
CA ILE A 204 -22.62 36.88 -89.06
C ILE A 204 -23.96 37.35 -88.47
N LEU A 205 -24.38 38.56 -88.81
CA LEU A 205 -25.63 39.15 -88.36
C LEU A 205 -26.77 38.83 -89.33
N SER A 206 -27.88 38.34 -88.79
CA SER A 206 -29.15 38.20 -89.48
C SER A 206 -30.27 38.88 -88.67
N PHE A 207 -31.27 39.45 -89.34
CA PHE A 207 -32.33 40.22 -88.69
C PHE A 207 -33.68 39.53 -88.89
N THR A 208 -34.40 39.30 -87.80
CA THR A 208 -35.77 38.76 -87.77
C THR A 208 -36.76 39.84 -87.33
N GLU A 209 -38.07 39.56 -87.35
CA GLU A 209 -39.11 40.50 -86.90
C GLU A 209 -38.86 41.01 -85.47
N GLU A 210 -38.33 40.15 -84.60
CA GLU A 210 -38.17 40.47 -83.19
C GLU A 210 -36.70 40.60 -82.76
N ASN A 211 -35.76 39.92 -83.43
CA ASN A 211 -34.37 39.80 -82.96
C ASN A 211 -33.31 40.00 -84.05
N MET A 212 -32.16 40.56 -83.67
CA MET A 212 -30.87 40.52 -84.37
C MET A 212 -30.10 39.29 -83.91
N VAL A 213 -29.90 38.31 -84.78
CA VAL A 213 -29.18 37.06 -84.51
C VAL A 213 -27.74 37.17 -84.99
N PHE A 214 -26.76 36.80 -84.18
CA PHE A 214 -25.34 36.65 -84.52
C PHE A 214 -24.96 35.16 -84.51
N SER A 215 -24.44 34.60 -85.61
CA SER A 215 -24.12 33.16 -85.70
C SER A 215 -23.04 32.83 -86.78
N PRO A 216 -21.80 32.47 -86.41
CA PRO A 216 -21.19 32.57 -85.09
C PRO A 216 -20.60 33.97 -84.85
N LEU A 217 -20.72 34.49 -83.63
CA LEU A 217 -19.88 35.50 -83.01
C LEU A 217 -18.62 34.85 -82.43
N GLU A 218 -17.48 35.17 -83.00
CA GLU A 218 -16.14 34.84 -82.53
C GLU A 218 -15.48 36.07 -81.91
N LEU A 219 -14.92 35.93 -80.71
CA LEU A 219 -14.08 36.91 -80.04
C LEU A 219 -12.66 36.36 -79.93
N TRP A 220 -11.67 37.19 -80.26
CA TRP A 220 -10.25 36.83 -80.33
C TRP A 220 -9.40 37.89 -79.62
N GLU A 221 -8.45 37.46 -78.81
CA GLU A 221 -7.40 38.29 -78.22
C GLU A 221 -6.30 38.55 -79.26
N THR A 222 -6.02 39.81 -79.59
CA THR A 222 -5.11 40.11 -80.72
C THR A 222 -3.63 39.91 -80.42
N GLU A 223 -3.19 39.94 -79.16
CA GLU A 223 -1.78 39.76 -78.81
C GLU A 223 -1.37 38.29 -78.84
N GLU A 224 -2.18 37.40 -78.25
CA GLU A 224 -1.90 35.95 -78.22
C GLU A 224 -2.51 35.18 -79.39
N ASN A 225 -3.29 35.86 -80.25
CA ASN A 225 -4.08 35.24 -81.33
C ASN A 225 -4.92 34.04 -80.85
N ARG A 226 -5.52 34.20 -79.67
CA ARG A 226 -6.30 33.18 -78.98
C ARG A 226 -7.79 33.45 -79.14
N CYS A 227 -8.55 32.45 -79.57
CA CYS A 227 -10.01 32.55 -79.55
C CYS A 227 -10.46 32.56 -78.08
N LEU A 228 -11.27 33.54 -77.70
CA LEU A 228 -11.82 33.68 -76.34
C LEU A 228 -13.26 33.17 -76.27
N PHE A 229 -14.03 33.41 -77.32
CA PHE A 229 -15.43 33.02 -77.41
C PHE A 229 -15.78 32.68 -78.86
N ARG A 230 -16.64 31.69 -79.06
CA ARG A 230 -17.23 31.36 -80.35
C ARG A 230 -18.63 30.83 -80.14
N GLY A 231 -19.64 31.65 -80.41
CA GLY A 231 -21.02 31.30 -80.12
C GLY A 231 -22.01 31.91 -81.07
N GLU A 232 -23.26 31.58 -80.87
CA GLU A 232 -24.40 32.15 -81.54
C GLU A 232 -25.23 32.93 -80.53
N GLY A 233 -26.13 33.78 -80.97
CA GLY A 233 -27.04 34.47 -80.07
C GLY A 233 -27.95 35.44 -80.78
N LYS A 234 -28.83 36.06 -80.03
CA LYS A 234 -29.85 36.96 -80.53
C LYS A 234 -30.07 38.11 -79.55
N ILE A 235 -30.16 39.32 -80.06
CA ILE A 235 -30.52 40.52 -79.31
C ILE A 235 -31.88 40.98 -79.83
N LYS A 236 -32.84 41.21 -78.94
CA LYS A 236 -34.14 41.75 -79.32
C LYS A 236 -33.98 43.16 -79.91
N ASN A 237 -34.75 43.49 -80.94
CA ASN A 237 -34.58 44.71 -81.72
C ASN A 237 -34.78 46.02 -80.92
N ASP A 238 -35.41 45.97 -79.74
CA ASP A 238 -35.52 47.08 -78.79
C ASP A 238 -34.33 47.17 -77.80
N LEU A 239 -33.32 46.31 -77.96
CA LEU A 239 -32.17 46.12 -77.06
C LEU A 239 -32.59 45.76 -75.63
N SER A 240 -33.82 45.28 -75.42
CA SER A 240 -34.30 44.93 -74.09
C SER A 240 -33.89 43.54 -73.65
N PHE A 241 -33.45 42.68 -74.57
CA PHE A 241 -33.10 41.29 -74.32
C PHE A 241 -31.92 40.86 -75.19
N LEU A 242 -31.03 40.04 -74.64
CA LEU A 242 -29.86 39.45 -75.26
C LEU A 242 -29.81 37.98 -74.85
N GLU A 243 -29.68 37.07 -75.78
CA GLU A 243 -29.48 35.64 -75.54
C GLU A 243 -28.30 35.18 -76.38
N GLY A 244 -27.49 34.24 -75.91
CA GLY A 244 -26.39 33.67 -76.66
C GLY A 244 -25.90 32.37 -76.05
N GLU A 245 -25.41 31.49 -76.90
CA GLU A 245 -24.83 30.20 -76.55
C GLU A 245 -23.49 30.06 -77.29
N GLY A 246 -22.45 29.49 -76.70
CA GLY A 246 -21.16 29.46 -77.36
C GLY A 246 -20.02 28.83 -76.59
N GLU A 247 -18.93 28.59 -77.28
CA GLU A 247 -17.72 28.02 -76.71
C GLU A 247 -16.86 29.14 -76.10
N ILE A 248 -16.52 29.05 -74.81
CA ILE A 248 -15.50 29.88 -74.16
C ILE A 248 -14.21 29.08 -74.01
N TYR A 249 -13.09 29.71 -74.34
CA TYR A 249 -11.77 29.10 -74.20
C TYR A 249 -11.03 29.76 -73.01
N LEU A 250 -10.88 29.00 -71.93
CA LEU A 250 -10.13 29.40 -70.72
C LEU A 250 -8.79 28.64 -70.71
N GLY A 251 -7.71 29.30 -71.13
CA GLY A 251 -6.43 28.62 -71.37
C GLY A 251 -6.52 27.66 -72.56
N GLU A 252 -6.09 26.41 -72.36
CA GLU A 252 -6.24 25.31 -73.34
C GLU A 252 -7.61 24.61 -73.25
N GLU A 253 -8.40 24.89 -72.20
CA GLU A 253 -9.69 24.21 -71.99
C GLU A 253 -10.84 24.88 -72.73
N LYS A 254 -11.66 24.03 -73.34
CA LYS A 254 -12.89 24.41 -74.04
C LYS A 254 -14.09 24.21 -73.12
N ASN A 255 -14.83 25.29 -72.91
CA ASN A 255 -16.06 25.36 -72.13
C ASN A 255 -17.20 25.91 -72.99
N PHE A 256 -18.43 25.80 -72.52
CA PHE A 256 -19.65 26.22 -73.20
C PHE A 256 -20.39 27.22 -72.31
N LEU A 257 -20.83 28.34 -72.85
CA LEU A 257 -21.57 29.41 -72.19
C LEU A 257 -22.91 29.60 -72.88
N ASP A 258 -23.99 29.49 -72.13
CA ASP A 258 -25.29 30.08 -72.41
C ASP A 258 -25.47 31.34 -71.57
N ILE A 259 -26.06 32.38 -72.13
CA ILE A 259 -26.35 33.64 -71.46
C ILE A 259 -27.65 34.22 -72.00
N ALA A 260 -28.51 34.72 -71.11
CA ALA A 260 -29.77 35.37 -71.44
C ALA A 260 -29.99 36.56 -70.49
N MET A 261 -29.90 37.80 -70.99
CA MET A 261 -30.00 39.04 -70.24
C MET A 261 -31.15 39.91 -70.73
N ASP A 262 -31.90 40.48 -69.80
CA ASP A 262 -32.95 41.48 -70.00
C ASP A 262 -32.55 42.85 -69.42
N MET A 263 -33.10 43.93 -69.96
CA MET A 263 -32.91 45.29 -69.46
C MET A 263 -34.24 45.85 -68.91
N SER A 264 -34.26 46.22 -67.62
CA SER A 264 -35.46 46.78 -66.98
C SER A 264 -35.71 48.24 -67.40
N LEU A 265 -36.97 48.59 -67.66
CA LEU A 265 -37.39 49.96 -67.97
C LEU A 265 -37.31 50.92 -66.77
N SER A 266 -37.25 50.42 -65.53
CA SER A 266 -37.22 51.23 -64.30
C SER A 266 -35.81 51.57 -63.81
N SER A 267 -34.78 50.86 -64.29
CA SER A 267 -33.35 51.11 -64.00
C SER A 267 -32.52 50.57 -65.18
N PRO A 268 -31.71 51.38 -65.88
CA PRO A 268 -31.04 50.99 -67.13
C PRO A 268 -29.82 50.08 -66.90
N LEU A 269 -30.03 48.97 -66.18
CA LEU A 269 -29.03 47.99 -65.81
C LEU A 269 -29.51 46.62 -66.28
N TRP A 270 -28.63 45.91 -67.00
CA TRP A 270 -28.92 44.57 -67.50
C TRP A 270 -28.95 43.56 -66.36
N ARG A 271 -29.89 42.62 -66.44
CA ARG A 271 -30.02 41.46 -65.54
C ARG A 271 -30.33 40.23 -66.37
N GLY A 272 -29.60 39.16 -66.15
CA GLY A 272 -29.77 37.93 -66.91
C GLY A 272 -29.45 36.70 -66.12
N LYS A 273 -29.51 35.57 -66.81
CA LYS A 273 -28.98 34.30 -66.40
C LYS A 273 -27.86 33.88 -67.33
N PHE A 274 -26.95 33.06 -66.85
CA PHE A 274 -25.93 32.40 -67.62
C PHE A 274 -25.76 30.96 -67.14
N SER A 275 -25.19 30.11 -67.99
CA SER A 275 -24.80 28.73 -67.69
C SER A 275 -23.50 28.46 -68.42
N LEU A 276 -22.43 28.15 -67.70
CA LEU A 276 -21.09 27.94 -68.22
C LEU A 276 -20.62 26.54 -67.83
N TRP A 277 -20.57 25.58 -68.75
CA TRP A 277 -20.22 24.20 -68.46
C TRP A 277 -19.08 23.67 -69.34
N GLY A 278 -18.33 22.70 -68.82
CA GLY A 278 -17.15 22.11 -69.45
C GLY A 278 -16.67 20.88 -68.67
N ASN A 279 -15.45 20.42 -68.94
CA ASN A 279 -14.95 19.19 -68.30
C ASN A 279 -14.70 19.38 -66.79
N ARG A 280 -14.34 20.60 -66.38
CA ARG A 280 -14.00 20.94 -64.99
C ARG A 280 -14.90 22.01 -64.39
N MET A 281 -15.97 22.39 -65.07
CA MET A 281 -16.88 23.43 -64.59
C MET A 281 -18.33 23.19 -65.03
N ASP A 282 -19.28 23.60 -64.22
CA ASP A 282 -20.70 23.72 -64.55
C ASP A 282 -21.29 24.85 -63.69
N ILE A 283 -21.27 26.08 -64.18
CA ILE A 283 -21.58 27.31 -63.45
C ILE A 283 -22.86 27.91 -64.01
N LYS A 284 -23.97 27.81 -63.29
CA LYS A 284 -25.23 28.47 -63.65
C LYS A 284 -25.43 29.67 -62.74
N GLY A 285 -26.12 30.72 -63.17
CA GLY A 285 -26.28 31.88 -62.32
C GLY A 285 -27.03 33.03 -62.94
N GLY A 286 -27.37 34.01 -62.12
CA GLY A 286 -27.73 35.35 -62.52
C GLY A 286 -26.51 36.23 -62.79
N VAL A 287 -26.61 37.15 -63.73
CA VAL A 287 -25.64 38.23 -63.94
C VAL A 287 -26.39 39.56 -63.94
N SER A 288 -25.90 40.56 -63.21
CA SER A 288 -26.54 41.87 -63.13
C SER A 288 -25.54 43.00 -63.06
N PHE A 289 -25.81 44.11 -63.74
CA PHE A 289 -25.05 45.34 -63.52
C PHE A 289 -25.62 46.06 -62.30
N LEU A 290 -24.77 46.39 -61.32
CA LEU A 290 -25.14 47.21 -60.16
C LEU A 290 -24.93 48.69 -60.46
N GLU A 291 -23.80 48.99 -61.10
CA GLU A 291 -23.42 50.31 -61.61
C GLU A 291 -22.75 50.16 -62.98
N ARG A 292 -22.37 51.27 -63.63
CA ARG A 292 -21.75 51.22 -64.97
C ARG A 292 -20.41 50.45 -65.02
N SER A 293 -19.72 50.31 -63.90
CA SER A 293 -18.43 49.60 -63.78
C SER A 293 -18.42 48.48 -62.73
N VAL A 294 -19.61 48.03 -62.29
CA VAL A 294 -19.76 47.00 -61.27
C VAL A 294 -20.78 45.96 -61.74
N LEU A 295 -20.33 44.72 -61.93
CA LEU A 295 -21.13 43.54 -62.26
C LEU A 295 -21.26 42.67 -61.01
N ALA A 296 -22.46 42.24 -60.68
CA ALA A 296 -22.72 41.19 -59.71
C ALA A 296 -23.11 39.91 -60.45
N PHE A 297 -22.31 38.87 -60.27
CA PHE A 297 -22.65 37.50 -60.62
C PHE A 297 -23.26 36.84 -59.39
N ASN A 298 -24.50 36.38 -59.51
CA ASN A 298 -25.18 35.55 -58.53
C ASN A 298 -25.14 34.12 -59.05
N ILE A 299 -24.11 33.36 -58.74
CA ILE A 299 -23.94 32.00 -59.23
C ILE A 299 -24.89 31.08 -58.46
N ASP A 300 -25.73 30.32 -59.15
CA ASP A 300 -26.71 29.40 -58.61
C ASP A 300 -26.03 28.29 -57.81
N SER A 301 -26.69 27.83 -56.74
CA SER A 301 -26.32 26.62 -56.02
C SER A 301 -26.31 25.39 -56.95
N GLY A 302 -25.37 24.47 -56.74
CA GLY A 302 -25.10 23.30 -57.58
C GLY A 302 -24.08 23.58 -58.69
N SER A 303 -23.65 24.84 -58.84
CA SER A 303 -22.60 25.20 -59.76
C SER A 303 -21.25 24.64 -59.32
N SER A 304 -20.40 24.18 -60.22
CA SER A 304 -19.09 23.61 -59.89
C SER A 304 -17.93 24.16 -60.72
N PHE A 305 -16.72 24.19 -60.16
CA PHE A 305 -15.47 24.60 -60.79
C PHE A 305 -14.28 23.89 -60.14
N GLU A 306 -13.45 23.17 -60.91
CA GLU A 306 -12.22 22.50 -60.46
C GLU A 306 -12.43 21.62 -59.20
N GLY A 307 -13.58 20.95 -59.10
CA GLY A 307 -13.94 20.12 -57.94
C GLY A 307 -14.62 20.86 -56.79
N LEU A 308 -14.71 22.19 -56.83
CA LEU A 308 -15.49 22.99 -55.89
C LEU A 308 -16.94 23.07 -56.39
N GLU A 309 -17.92 22.75 -55.54
CA GLU A 309 -19.36 22.79 -55.80
C GLU A 309 -20.01 23.81 -54.86
N LEU A 310 -20.71 24.80 -55.40
CA LEU A 310 -21.45 25.79 -54.63
C LEU A 310 -22.69 25.15 -54.01
N LYS A 311 -22.86 25.26 -52.70
CA LYS A 311 -24.06 24.75 -51.99
C LYS A 311 -25.12 25.83 -51.85
N GLU A 312 -24.70 27.08 -51.85
CA GLU A 312 -25.57 28.25 -51.85
C GLU A 312 -25.32 29.13 -53.07
N GLU A 313 -26.18 30.12 -53.27
CA GLU A 313 -25.94 31.12 -54.29
C GLU A 313 -24.70 31.97 -53.93
N MET A 314 -23.72 32.02 -54.82
CA MET A 314 -22.52 32.82 -54.64
C MET A 314 -22.73 34.20 -55.25
N GLN A 315 -22.62 35.25 -54.45
CA GLN A 315 -22.54 36.60 -55.01
C GLN A 315 -21.07 37.02 -55.15
N ALA A 316 -20.63 37.13 -56.40
CA ALA A 316 -19.35 37.70 -56.77
C ALA A 316 -19.56 39.09 -57.39
N ILE A 317 -19.07 40.12 -56.71
CA ILE A 317 -19.12 41.49 -57.22
C ILE A 317 -17.79 41.78 -57.89
N THR A 318 -17.81 41.92 -59.21
CA THR A 318 -16.66 42.41 -59.95
C THR A 318 -16.78 43.90 -60.24
N SER A 319 -15.75 44.66 -59.91
CA SER A 319 -15.58 46.04 -60.34
C SER A 319 -14.38 46.16 -61.26
N TRP A 320 -14.47 47.04 -62.24
CA TRP A 320 -13.33 47.37 -63.10
C TRP A 320 -13.05 48.88 -63.09
N GLU A 321 -11.87 49.25 -62.59
CA GLU A 321 -11.36 50.62 -62.61
C GLU A 321 -9.94 50.66 -63.19
N LYS A 322 -9.72 51.52 -64.20
CA LYS A 322 -8.40 51.71 -64.87
C LYS A 322 -7.72 50.42 -65.37
N GLY A 323 -8.49 49.38 -65.71
CA GLY A 323 -7.96 48.12 -66.26
C GLY A 323 -7.62 47.06 -65.20
N ASN A 324 -7.85 47.34 -63.92
CA ASN A 324 -7.76 46.34 -62.85
C ASN A 324 -9.13 45.74 -62.59
N ILE A 325 -9.20 44.44 -62.37
CA ILE A 325 -10.43 43.71 -62.01
C ILE A 325 -10.34 43.37 -60.53
N GLU A 326 -11.28 43.84 -59.73
CA GLU A 326 -11.45 43.39 -58.35
C GLU A 326 -12.69 42.50 -58.30
N ILE A 327 -12.56 41.29 -57.75
CA ILE A 327 -13.63 40.32 -57.52
C ILE A 327 -13.77 40.15 -56.03
N ASN A 328 -14.84 40.68 -55.46
CA ASN A 328 -15.20 40.47 -54.08
C ASN A 328 -16.18 39.31 -53.98
N ILE A 329 -15.73 38.23 -53.34
CA ILE A 329 -16.51 37.04 -53.02
C ILE A 329 -17.14 37.27 -51.65
N LEU A 330 -18.47 37.35 -51.62
CA LEU A 330 -19.21 37.38 -50.36
C LEU A 330 -19.23 35.99 -49.71
N ASP A 331 -19.40 35.96 -48.39
CA ASP A 331 -19.45 34.74 -47.57
C ASP A 331 -20.44 33.72 -48.18
N THR A 332 -19.91 32.66 -48.81
CA THR A 332 -20.69 31.70 -49.60
C THR A 332 -20.31 30.26 -49.29
N LEU A 333 -21.30 29.42 -48.99
CA LEU A 333 -21.11 28.00 -48.74
C LEU A 333 -20.73 27.22 -50.01
N VAL A 334 -19.61 26.51 -49.93
CA VAL A 334 -19.10 25.64 -50.97
C VAL A 334 -18.74 24.28 -50.40
N LYS A 335 -18.68 23.28 -51.28
CA LYS A 335 -18.18 21.93 -51.01
C LYS A 335 -17.05 21.58 -51.96
N PHE A 336 -15.92 21.12 -51.43
CA PHE A 336 -14.91 20.43 -52.23
C PHE A 336 -15.31 18.99 -52.45
N ASN A 337 -15.23 18.54 -53.70
CA ASN A 337 -15.44 17.17 -54.12
C ASN A 337 -14.08 16.49 -54.39
N ARG A 338 -14.04 15.15 -54.22
CA ARG A 338 -12.85 14.27 -54.23
C ARG A 338 -11.86 14.38 -55.41
N SER A 339 -12.13 15.20 -56.42
CA SER A 339 -11.26 15.35 -57.59
C SER A 339 -9.88 15.95 -57.29
N LEU A 340 -9.70 16.59 -56.11
CA LEU A 340 -8.43 17.17 -55.65
C LEU A 340 -7.81 16.41 -54.45
N ASP A 341 -8.24 15.16 -54.17
CA ASP A 341 -7.92 14.41 -52.93
C ASP A 341 -8.37 15.12 -51.63
N TRP A 342 -9.21 16.16 -51.74
CA TRP A 342 -9.81 16.90 -50.63
C TRP A 342 -11.33 16.79 -50.71
N GLU A 343 -12.00 16.68 -49.57
CA GLU A 343 -13.43 16.81 -49.42
C GLU A 343 -13.69 17.75 -48.24
N GLY A 344 -14.61 18.69 -48.35
CA GLY A 344 -14.86 19.61 -47.25
C GLY A 344 -15.97 20.56 -47.59
N GLU A 345 -16.65 21.11 -46.58
CA GLU A 345 -17.78 22.01 -46.78
C GLU A 345 -17.60 23.26 -45.92
N GLY A 346 -17.71 24.44 -46.51
CA GLY A 346 -17.38 25.70 -45.86
C GLY A 346 -17.64 26.96 -46.65
N ASN A 347 -17.64 28.09 -45.96
CA ASN A 347 -17.86 29.40 -46.57
C ASN A 347 -16.57 30.01 -47.10
N PHE A 348 -16.56 30.40 -48.38
CA PHE A 348 -15.52 31.24 -48.96
C PHE A 348 -15.89 32.72 -48.84
N GLN A 349 -14.91 33.54 -48.50
CA GLN A 349 -15.00 35.00 -48.54
C GLN A 349 -13.64 35.59 -48.93
N GLY A 350 -13.60 36.66 -49.71
CA GLY A 350 -12.34 37.36 -49.94
C GLY A 350 -12.33 38.21 -51.19
N VAL A 351 -11.14 38.72 -51.52
CA VAL A 351 -10.94 39.64 -52.64
C VAL A 351 -9.86 39.11 -53.55
N ILE A 352 -10.19 38.97 -54.83
CA ILE A 352 -9.26 38.62 -55.90
C ILE A 352 -9.12 39.82 -56.81
N ASN A 353 -7.90 40.35 -56.91
CA ASN A 353 -7.54 41.44 -57.79
C ASN A 353 -6.77 40.93 -59.01
N LYS A 354 -6.94 41.60 -60.13
CA LYS A 354 -6.14 41.42 -61.34
C LYS A 354 -5.47 42.75 -61.66
N GLU A 355 -4.14 42.75 -61.65
CA GLU A 355 -3.31 43.90 -62.06
C GLU A 355 -2.50 43.48 -63.30
N GLY A 356 -2.85 44.01 -64.48
CA GLY A 356 -2.23 43.60 -65.74
C GLY A 356 -2.58 42.14 -66.11
N GLN A 357 -1.56 41.28 -66.29
CA GLN A 357 -1.74 39.84 -66.55
C GLN A 357 -1.73 38.98 -65.27
N GLU A 358 -1.46 39.55 -64.10
CA GLU A 358 -1.33 38.80 -62.84
C GLU A 358 -2.63 38.84 -62.02
N TRP A 359 -3.05 37.69 -61.49
CA TRP A 359 -4.08 37.59 -60.45
C TRP A 359 -3.40 37.55 -59.08
N LYS A 360 -3.85 38.39 -58.16
CA LYS A 360 -3.41 38.46 -56.77
C LYS A 360 -4.63 38.58 -55.88
N GLY A 361 -4.70 37.83 -54.80
CA GLY A 361 -5.90 37.83 -53.98
C GLY A 361 -5.67 37.15 -52.66
N HIS A 362 -6.56 37.46 -51.73
CA HIS A 362 -6.65 36.82 -50.43
C HIS A 362 -8.05 36.27 -50.29
N LEU A 363 -8.17 34.95 -50.18
CA LEU A 363 -9.41 34.25 -49.88
C LEU A 363 -9.29 33.61 -48.51
N THR A 364 -10.37 33.68 -47.74
CA THR A 364 -10.54 32.94 -46.50
C THR A 364 -11.64 31.92 -46.71
N TRP A 365 -11.37 30.67 -46.36
CA TRP A 365 -12.34 29.58 -46.34
C TRP A 365 -12.57 29.13 -44.89
N ARG A 366 -13.83 29.12 -44.47
CA ARG A 366 -14.29 28.65 -43.16
C ARG A 366 -15.14 27.41 -43.31
N GLY A 367 -14.54 26.24 -43.11
CA GLY A 367 -15.21 24.94 -43.20
C GLY A 367 -15.80 24.47 -41.89
N GLY A 368 -16.81 23.61 -41.99
CA GLY A 368 -17.19 22.70 -40.90
C GLY A 368 -16.21 21.53 -40.80
N TYR A 369 -15.69 21.06 -41.94
CA TYR A 369 -14.64 20.05 -42.01
C TYR A 369 -13.86 20.12 -43.34
N LEU A 370 -12.62 19.66 -43.31
CA LEU A 370 -11.74 19.41 -44.45
C LEU A 370 -11.11 18.03 -44.28
N GLN A 371 -11.54 17.09 -45.10
CA GLN A 371 -11.03 15.74 -45.22
C GLN A 371 -10.01 15.64 -46.37
N MET A 372 -8.85 15.06 -46.09
CA MET A 372 -7.76 14.79 -47.04
C MET A 372 -7.37 13.32 -46.95
N GLY A 373 -8.02 12.44 -47.73
CA GLY A 373 -7.92 11.00 -47.49
C GLY A 373 -8.55 10.62 -46.14
N ASP A 374 -7.74 10.07 -45.22
CA ASP A 374 -8.18 9.70 -43.85
C ASP A 374 -7.95 10.83 -42.82
N PHE A 375 -7.37 11.94 -43.25
CA PHE A 375 -7.07 13.07 -42.38
C PHE A 375 -8.23 14.06 -42.36
N LEU A 376 -8.92 14.17 -41.22
CA LEU A 376 -10.11 15.01 -41.05
C LEU A 376 -9.83 16.20 -40.13
N VAL A 377 -9.77 17.41 -40.69
CA VAL A 377 -9.70 18.66 -39.92
C VAL A 377 -11.10 19.22 -39.74
N SER A 378 -11.56 19.40 -38.51
CA SER A 378 -12.83 20.05 -38.16
C SER A 378 -12.64 21.56 -37.99
N GLU A 379 -13.69 22.34 -38.27
CA GLU A 379 -13.67 23.81 -38.19
C GLU A 379 -12.45 24.52 -38.85
N PRO A 380 -11.99 24.10 -40.04
CA PRO A 380 -10.83 24.71 -40.69
C PRO A 380 -11.07 26.16 -41.13
N LEU A 381 -10.12 27.04 -40.79
CA LEU A 381 -9.98 28.41 -41.25
C LEU A 381 -8.73 28.50 -42.14
N LEU A 382 -8.90 28.42 -43.45
CA LEU A 382 -7.82 28.49 -44.43
C LEU A 382 -7.76 29.86 -45.10
N ASN A 383 -6.59 30.48 -45.10
CA ASN A 383 -6.27 31.63 -45.92
C ASN A 383 -5.49 31.19 -47.16
N VAL A 384 -5.88 31.72 -48.31
CA VAL A 384 -5.34 31.40 -49.63
C VAL A 384 -4.83 32.70 -50.24
N GLU A 385 -3.52 32.81 -50.38
CA GLU A 385 -2.86 33.93 -51.04
C GLU A 385 -2.43 33.53 -52.46
N LEU A 386 -2.99 34.22 -53.45
CA LEU A 386 -2.64 34.04 -54.85
C LEU A 386 -1.41 34.93 -55.17
N GLY A 387 -0.27 34.30 -55.49
CA GLY A 387 1.02 34.95 -55.75
C GLY A 387 1.39 35.07 -57.25
N GLN A 388 2.60 35.59 -57.51
CA GLN A 388 3.13 35.76 -58.88
C GLN A 388 3.41 34.40 -59.56
N ASN A 389 3.16 34.29 -60.87
CA ASN A 389 3.36 33.08 -61.70
C ASN A 389 2.49 31.85 -61.31
N GLY A 390 1.32 32.05 -60.71
CA GLY A 390 0.40 30.94 -60.39
C GLY A 390 0.78 30.15 -59.14
N LYS A 391 1.73 30.66 -58.35
CA LYS A 391 2.07 30.10 -57.03
C LYS A 391 1.01 30.50 -56.02
N THR A 392 0.31 29.53 -55.43
CA THR A 392 -0.70 29.80 -54.40
C THR A 392 -0.14 29.36 -53.05
N VAL A 393 -0.14 30.26 -52.07
CA VAL A 393 0.26 29.95 -50.69
C VAL A 393 -1.00 29.74 -49.87
N LEU A 394 -1.05 28.65 -49.13
CA LEU A 394 -2.12 28.30 -48.22
C LEU A 394 -1.58 28.41 -46.80
N TYR A 395 -2.29 29.07 -45.90
CA TYR A 395 -2.03 28.97 -44.47
C TYR A 395 -3.32 29.07 -43.66
N GLY A 396 -3.44 28.32 -42.59
CA GLY A 396 -4.65 28.30 -41.80
C GLY A 396 -4.53 27.50 -40.53
N GLU A 397 -5.64 27.40 -39.82
CA GLU A 397 -5.76 26.60 -38.62
C GLU A 397 -7.07 25.81 -38.63
N GLY A 398 -7.17 24.78 -37.80
CA GLY A 398 -8.39 24.01 -37.59
C GLY A 398 -8.24 23.12 -36.37
N ASN A 399 -9.22 22.27 -36.15
CA ASN A 399 -9.20 21.27 -35.09
C ASN A 399 -8.94 19.88 -35.69
N TRP A 400 -8.08 19.10 -35.08
CA TRP A 400 -7.82 17.71 -35.50
C TRP A 400 -7.63 16.87 -34.23
N GLY A 401 -8.19 15.66 -34.19
CA GLY A 401 -8.09 14.73 -33.06
C GLY A 401 -8.17 15.37 -31.66
N GLY A 402 -9.22 16.16 -31.38
CA GLY A 402 -9.41 16.81 -30.06
C GLY A 402 -8.57 18.06 -29.79
N GLY A 403 -7.54 18.33 -30.60
CA GLY A 403 -6.63 19.47 -30.48
C GLY A 403 -6.69 20.45 -31.66
N LYS A 404 -5.66 21.27 -31.81
CA LYS A 404 -5.52 22.26 -32.88
C LYS A 404 -4.46 21.86 -33.88
N ILE A 405 -4.63 22.26 -35.13
CA ILE A 405 -3.65 22.07 -36.20
C ILE A 405 -3.51 23.32 -37.05
N THR A 406 -2.29 23.65 -37.45
CA THR A 406 -1.99 24.65 -38.47
C THR A 406 -1.70 23.96 -39.79
N LEU A 407 -2.14 24.59 -40.87
CA LEU A 407 -1.94 24.14 -42.23
C LEU A 407 -1.12 25.20 -42.92
N SER A 408 -0.02 24.84 -43.57
CA SER A 408 0.76 25.75 -44.41
C SER A 408 1.26 25.00 -45.63
N GLY A 409 1.20 25.62 -46.80
CA GLY A 409 1.59 24.93 -48.02
C GLY A 409 1.68 25.82 -49.23
N GLU A 410 2.31 25.28 -50.27
CA GLU A 410 2.44 25.94 -51.56
C GLU A 410 1.86 25.02 -52.64
N VAL A 411 0.98 25.57 -53.48
CA VAL A 411 0.47 24.92 -54.69
C VAL A 411 1.21 25.49 -55.88
N PHE A 412 1.95 24.62 -56.58
CA PHE A 412 2.66 24.97 -57.80
C PHE A 412 2.50 23.83 -58.83
N SER A 413 2.02 24.15 -60.03
CA SER A 413 1.84 23.19 -61.14
C SER A 413 1.03 21.92 -60.79
N GLY A 414 0.03 22.04 -59.91
CA GLY A 414 -0.83 20.91 -59.50
C GLY A 414 -0.25 20.02 -58.38
N HIS A 415 0.96 20.31 -57.89
CA HIS A 415 1.54 19.65 -56.72
C HIS A 415 1.30 20.50 -55.47
N LEU A 416 0.86 19.84 -54.40
CA LEU A 416 0.56 20.42 -53.10
C LEU A 416 1.47 19.80 -52.06
N SER A 417 2.32 20.62 -51.44
CA SER A 417 3.03 20.26 -50.21
C SER A 417 2.34 20.96 -49.03
N LEU A 418 1.96 20.20 -48.01
CA LEU A 418 1.38 20.71 -46.78
C LEU A 418 2.25 20.32 -45.59
N GLN A 419 2.44 21.28 -44.70
CA GLN A 419 3.13 21.13 -43.44
C GLN A 419 2.52 22.07 -42.40
N GLY A 420 2.76 21.82 -41.13
CA GLY A 420 2.37 22.74 -40.07
C GLY A 420 2.68 22.19 -38.69
N ASP A 421 2.06 22.79 -37.69
CA ASP A 421 2.17 22.41 -36.29
C ASP A 421 0.83 21.85 -35.82
N PHE A 422 0.84 20.89 -34.90
CA PHE A 422 -0.34 20.44 -34.19
C PHE A 422 -0.13 20.55 -32.68
N GLN A 423 -1.21 20.81 -31.95
CA GLN A 423 -1.18 21.04 -30.51
C GLN A 423 -2.29 20.24 -29.82
N SER A 424 -1.88 19.46 -28.82
CA SER A 424 -2.78 18.72 -27.92
C SER A 424 -3.74 17.78 -28.64
N ILE A 425 -3.24 17.06 -29.64
CA ILE A 425 -3.99 16.03 -30.37
C ILE A 425 -4.07 14.80 -29.49
N GLU A 426 -5.27 14.31 -29.20
CA GLU A 426 -5.47 13.08 -28.44
C GLU A 426 -5.10 11.87 -29.30
N VAL A 427 -4.28 10.98 -28.75
CA VAL A 427 -3.76 9.82 -29.47
C VAL A 427 -4.86 8.83 -29.85
N GLU A 428 -5.93 8.77 -29.06
CA GLU A 428 -7.11 7.94 -29.32
C GLU A 428 -7.74 8.24 -30.69
N HIS A 429 -7.70 9.51 -31.13
CA HIS A 429 -8.16 9.93 -32.45
C HIS A 429 -7.20 9.58 -33.60
N LEU A 430 -5.92 9.33 -33.31
CA LEU A 430 -4.94 8.84 -34.31
C LEU A 430 -5.10 7.34 -34.57
N VAL A 431 -5.68 6.61 -33.60
CA VAL A 431 -5.87 5.16 -33.64
C VAL A 431 -7.35 4.76 -33.72
N GLU A 432 -8.23 5.68 -34.11
CA GLU A 432 -9.67 5.47 -34.15
C GLU A 432 -10.04 4.27 -35.05
N GLY A 433 -10.74 3.28 -34.49
CA GLY A 433 -11.02 1.99 -35.15
C GLY A 433 -10.02 0.87 -34.82
N MET A 434 -9.07 1.11 -33.93
CA MET A 434 -8.13 0.13 -33.40
C MET A 434 -8.42 -0.09 -31.91
N ASP A 435 -8.67 -1.33 -31.46
CA ASP A 435 -8.69 -1.66 -30.03
C ASP A 435 -7.24 -1.56 -29.50
N PHE A 436 -6.85 -0.35 -29.10
CA PHE A 436 -5.52 -0.05 -28.59
C PHE A 436 -5.61 0.82 -27.33
N PRO A 437 -5.13 0.35 -26.16
CA PRO A 437 -5.36 0.99 -24.87
C PRO A 437 -4.45 2.20 -24.58
N LEU A 438 -3.93 2.86 -25.62
CA LEU A 438 -3.06 4.03 -25.49
C LEU A 438 -3.88 5.31 -25.51
N LYS A 439 -3.73 6.11 -24.45
CA LYS A 439 -4.39 7.38 -24.24
C LYS A 439 -3.38 8.51 -24.08
N GLY A 440 -3.86 9.74 -24.12
CA GLY A 440 -3.05 10.93 -23.90
C GLY A 440 -3.04 11.86 -25.10
N TRP A 441 -2.11 12.82 -25.09
CA TRP A 441 -2.06 13.88 -26.09
C TRP A 441 -0.66 14.11 -26.62
N VAL A 442 -0.56 14.58 -27.86
CA VAL A 442 0.69 14.87 -28.56
C VAL A 442 0.62 16.22 -29.28
N SER A 443 1.76 16.90 -29.35
CA SER A 443 1.99 18.15 -30.07
C SER A 443 3.29 18.03 -30.86
N GLY A 444 3.38 18.72 -32.00
CA GLY A 444 4.52 18.55 -32.89
C GLY A 444 4.36 19.26 -34.22
N GLU A 445 5.21 18.88 -35.16
CA GLU A 445 5.14 19.29 -36.56
C GLU A 445 4.58 18.15 -37.40
N TRP A 446 3.87 18.47 -38.46
CA TRP A 446 3.42 17.49 -39.44
C TRP A 446 3.81 17.91 -40.84
N LYS A 447 4.01 16.93 -41.72
CA LYS A 447 4.19 17.11 -43.16
C LYS A 447 3.46 16.01 -43.93
N ARG A 448 3.00 16.35 -45.12
CA ARG A 448 2.44 15.40 -46.08
C ARG A 448 3.39 15.25 -47.27
N GLU A 449 3.83 14.03 -47.56
CA GLU A 449 4.69 13.73 -48.70
C GLU A 449 3.91 13.44 -49.99
N GLU A 450 4.62 13.38 -51.14
CA GLU A 450 4.02 13.19 -52.47
C GLU A 450 3.25 11.86 -52.62
N ASP A 451 3.58 10.85 -51.81
CA ASP A 451 2.92 9.54 -51.77
C ASP A 451 1.65 9.48 -50.90
N LYS A 452 1.22 10.64 -50.38
CA LYS A 452 0.06 10.83 -49.49
C LYS A 452 0.26 10.33 -48.05
N SER A 453 1.46 9.91 -47.65
CA SER A 453 1.77 9.61 -46.24
C SER A 453 1.82 10.87 -45.38
N ILE A 454 1.37 10.75 -44.13
CA ILE A 454 1.43 11.83 -43.14
C ILE A 454 2.51 11.46 -42.12
N PHE A 455 3.49 12.36 -41.98
CA PHE A 455 4.53 12.26 -40.97
C PHE A 455 4.29 13.30 -39.89
N LEU A 456 4.26 12.86 -38.64
CA LEU A 456 4.22 13.68 -37.45
C LEU A 456 5.57 13.59 -36.75
N SER A 457 6.25 14.71 -36.54
CA SER A 457 7.41 14.82 -35.65
C SER A 457 6.92 15.34 -34.30
N LEU A 458 6.93 14.46 -33.29
CA LEU A 458 6.45 14.75 -31.95
C LEU A 458 7.49 15.57 -31.17
N LYS A 459 7.03 16.67 -30.58
CA LYS A 459 7.88 17.58 -29.79
C LYS A 459 7.49 17.65 -28.32
N GLU A 460 6.21 17.41 -28.03
CA GLU A 460 5.66 17.47 -26.69
C GLU A 460 4.45 16.53 -26.63
N GLY A 461 4.12 16.03 -25.45
CA GLY A 461 2.97 15.18 -25.26
C GLY A 461 3.05 14.44 -23.94
N LYS A 462 1.98 13.76 -23.57
CA LYS A 462 1.97 12.84 -22.44
C LYS A 462 1.13 11.63 -22.79
N LEU A 463 1.72 10.45 -22.68
CA LEU A 463 1.07 9.19 -23.02
C LEU A 463 0.73 8.39 -21.76
N PHE A 464 -0.36 7.62 -21.86
CA PHE A 464 -0.87 6.74 -20.83
C PHE A 464 -1.29 5.42 -21.47
N TRP A 465 -1.03 4.30 -20.79
CA TRP A 465 -1.62 3.00 -21.11
C TRP A 465 -2.71 2.72 -20.09
N GLU A 466 -3.97 2.75 -20.51
CA GLU A 466 -5.12 2.84 -19.60
C GLU A 466 -4.94 3.97 -18.56
N ASP A 467 -4.82 3.65 -17.27
CA ASP A 467 -4.57 4.60 -16.19
C ASP A 467 -3.06 4.79 -15.87
N TRP A 468 -2.18 4.01 -16.49
CA TRP A 468 -0.74 4.07 -16.25
C TRP A 468 -0.09 5.16 -17.10
N CYS A 469 0.43 6.21 -16.47
CA CYS A 469 1.27 7.22 -17.12
C CYS A 469 2.55 6.59 -17.68
N LEU A 470 2.77 6.66 -19.00
CA LEU A 470 4.00 6.21 -19.70
C LEU A 470 5.10 7.30 -19.75
N GLY A 471 4.73 8.57 -19.59
CA GLY A 471 5.67 9.69 -19.57
C GLY A 471 5.37 10.80 -20.57
N ALA A 472 6.20 11.85 -20.55
CA ALA A 472 6.14 12.98 -21.45
C ALA A 472 7.01 12.75 -22.68
N ILE A 473 6.55 13.15 -23.86
CA ILE A 473 7.27 12.98 -25.12
C ILE A 473 8.38 14.03 -25.23
N GLU A 474 9.63 13.60 -25.49
CA GLU A 474 10.73 14.50 -25.87
C GLU A 474 11.02 14.48 -27.37
N LYS A 475 10.87 13.30 -28.01
CA LYS A 475 11.01 13.11 -29.46
C LYS A 475 10.24 11.87 -29.89
N GLY A 476 9.93 11.81 -31.18
CA GLY A 476 9.35 10.65 -31.84
C GLY A 476 8.82 11.03 -33.20
N GLU A 477 8.66 10.05 -34.06
CA GLU A 477 8.03 10.23 -35.37
C GLU A 477 6.86 9.26 -35.50
N ILE A 478 5.74 9.74 -36.03
CA ILE A 478 4.59 8.90 -36.39
C ILE A 478 4.39 9.03 -37.89
N GLU A 479 4.51 7.92 -38.59
CA GLU A 479 4.12 7.77 -39.98
C GLU A 479 2.79 7.01 -40.00
N PHE A 480 1.73 7.63 -40.50
CA PHE A 480 0.44 6.94 -40.61
C PHE A 480 -0.20 7.08 -41.99
N SER A 481 -0.76 5.96 -42.45
CA SER A 481 -1.46 5.77 -43.73
C SER A 481 -2.67 4.84 -43.49
N PRO A 482 -3.62 4.69 -44.43
CA PRO A 482 -4.85 3.89 -44.22
C PRO A 482 -4.65 2.44 -43.76
N SER A 483 -3.44 1.87 -43.95
CA SER A 483 -3.15 0.46 -43.70
C SER A 483 -1.89 0.19 -42.86
N VAL A 484 -1.16 1.24 -42.46
CA VAL A 484 0.11 1.15 -41.74
C VAL A 484 0.26 2.34 -40.79
N LEU A 485 0.55 2.07 -39.52
CA LEU A 485 0.87 3.07 -38.48
C LEU A 485 2.24 2.72 -37.89
N ILE A 486 3.21 3.61 -38.00
CA ILE A 486 4.58 3.37 -37.53
C ILE A 486 4.99 4.51 -36.60
N PHE A 487 5.25 4.16 -35.34
CA PHE A 487 6.00 4.98 -34.39
C PHE A 487 7.48 4.66 -34.54
N ARG A 488 8.29 5.67 -34.85
CA ARG A 488 9.75 5.58 -34.94
C ARG A 488 10.39 6.48 -33.89
N ASP A 489 11.50 6.02 -33.33
CA ASP A 489 12.34 6.79 -32.40
C ASP A 489 11.55 7.45 -31.25
N LEU A 490 10.45 6.80 -30.81
CA LEU A 490 9.64 7.29 -29.71
C LEU A 490 10.52 7.39 -28.46
N TYR A 491 10.46 8.52 -27.75
CA TYR A 491 11.24 8.75 -26.54
C TYR A 491 10.36 9.47 -25.52
N LEU A 492 9.97 8.72 -24.50
CA LEU A 492 9.15 9.19 -23.39
C LEU A 492 10.01 9.32 -22.15
N ARG A 493 9.89 10.43 -21.42
CA ARG A 493 10.54 10.65 -20.13
C ARG A 493 9.50 10.67 -19.00
N HIS A 494 9.74 9.91 -17.94
CA HIS A 494 8.95 9.93 -16.71
C HIS A 494 9.89 10.02 -15.50
N GLY A 495 10.00 11.22 -14.90
CA GLY A 495 11.04 11.47 -13.89
C GLY A 495 12.44 11.35 -14.49
N GLU A 496 13.28 10.52 -13.88
CA GLU A 496 14.63 10.18 -14.39
C GLU A 496 14.59 9.08 -15.47
N GLY A 497 13.48 8.35 -15.59
CA GLY A 497 13.34 7.19 -16.46
C GLY A 497 12.90 7.52 -17.89
N VAL A 498 13.19 6.59 -18.81
CA VAL A 498 12.97 6.74 -20.25
C VAL A 498 12.38 5.46 -20.85
N ILE A 499 11.39 5.61 -21.73
CA ILE A 499 10.92 4.54 -22.63
C ILE A 499 11.28 4.95 -24.05
N LEU A 500 11.96 4.06 -24.79
CA LEU A 500 12.35 4.32 -26.17
C LEU A 500 12.10 3.13 -27.08
N GLY A 501 11.62 3.33 -28.30
CA GLY A 501 11.33 2.21 -29.16
C GLY A 501 10.64 2.53 -30.47
N ASN A 502 10.42 1.49 -31.25
CA ASN A 502 9.68 1.55 -32.50
C ASN A 502 8.49 0.60 -32.41
N LEU A 503 7.33 1.05 -32.87
CA LEU A 503 6.10 0.26 -32.94
C LEU A 503 5.51 0.40 -34.33
N GLU A 504 5.30 -0.70 -35.03
CA GLU A 504 4.66 -0.74 -36.33
C GLU A 504 3.40 -1.58 -36.25
N LYS A 505 2.28 -1.05 -36.74
CA LYS A 505 1.06 -1.80 -36.99
C LYS A 505 0.95 -2.11 -38.48
N LYS A 506 0.98 -3.40 -38.83
CA LYS A 506 0.64 -3.88 -40.18
C LYS A 506 -0.73 -4.56 -40.14
N ARG A 507 -1.73 -4.01 -40.84
CA ARG A 507 -3.13 -4.51 -40.80
C ARG A 507 -3.70 -4.50 -39.37
N GLU A 508 -3.94 -5.66 -38.76
CA GLU A 508 -4.47 -5.82 -37.39
C GLU A 508 -3.39 -6.22 -36.36
N SER A 509 -2.16 -6.53 -36.78
CA SER A 509 -1.09 -7.00 -35.88
C SER A 509 -0.05 -5.92 -35.58
N TRP A 510 0.35 -5.78 -34.31
CA TRP A 510 1.44 -4.91 -33.88
C TRP A 510 2.78 -5.64 -33.87
N GLU A 511 3.85 -4.98 -34.30
CA GLU A 511 5.22 -5.47 -34.26
C GLU A 511 6.10 -4.34 -33.74
N GLY A 512 6.96 -4.61 -32.76
CA GLY A 512 7.89 -3.57 -32.31
C GLY A 512 8.72 -3.98 -31.12
N GLU A 513 9.67 -3.12 -30.78
CA GLU A 513 10.57 -3.30 -29.65
C GLU A 513 10.65 -1.98 -28.89
N ILE A 514 10.36 -2.06 -27.61
CA ILE A 514 10.38 -0.96 -26.65
C ILE A 514 11.47 -1.28 -25.63
N GLU A 515 12.51 -0.47 -25.58
CA GLU A 515 13.51 -0.47 -24.52
C GLU A 515 13.04 0.47 -23.39
N VAL A 516 13.12 -0.02 -22.16
CA VAL A 516 12.80 0.70 -20.93
C VAL A 516 14.11 0.92 -20.17
N LYS A 517 14.36 2.14 -19.71
CA LYS A 517 15.59 2.53 -18.98
C LYS A 517 15.24 3.34 -17.75
N ASP A 518 15.70 2.89 -16.59
CA ASP A 518 15.52 3.55 -15.29
C ASP A 518 14.09 4.04 -15.00
N TYR A 519 13.08 3.31 -15.48
CA TYR A 519 11.69 3.73 -15.47
C TYR A 519 11.06 3.56 -14.08
N PRO A 520 10.67 4.64 -13.39
CA PRO A 520 10.17 4.54 -12.03
C PRO A 520 8.73 4.00 -12.03
N VAL A 521 8.51 2.92 -11.30
CA VAL A 521 7.18 2.37 -11.01
C VAL A 521 6.89 2.58 -9.54
N SER A 522 5.78 3.25 -9.24
CA SER A 522 5.31 3.41 -7.86
C SER A 522 3.84 3.05 -7.76
N TYR A 523 3.50 2.16 -6.83
CA TYR A 523 2.14 1.72 -6.57
C TYR A 523 1.89 1.58 -5.07
N SER A 524 0.82 2.16 -4.56
CA SER A 524 0.46 2.09 -3.14
C SER A 524 -0.58 1.00 -2.91
N LEU A 525 -0.27 0.04 -2.05
CA LEU A 525 -1.14 -1.03 -1.58
C LEU A 525 -1.43 -0.81 -0.08
N GLU A 526 -2.60 -0.26 0.25
CA GLU A 526 -2.99 0.12 1.62
C GLU A 526 -1.97 1.05 2.34
N GLU A 527 -1.16 0.50 3.25
CA GLU A 527 -0.10 1.19 4.02
C GLU A 527 1.32 1.01 3.43
N GLU A 528 1.48 0.16 2.40
CA GLU A 528 2.78 -0.15 1.81
C GLU A 528 2.92 0.40 0.39
N ASN A 529 4.11 0.89 0.05
CA ASN A 529 4.43 1.37 -1.30
C ASN A 529 5.37 0.38 -1.98
N ILE A 530 5.04 0.06 -3.23
CA ILE A 530 5.92 -0.60 -4.18
C ILE A 530 6.66 0.50 -4.94
N GLU A 531 7.98 0.43 -5.00
CA GLU A 531 8.87 1.35 -5.71
C GLU A 531 9.92 0.55 -6.48
N LEU A 532 9.97 0.67 -7.81
CA LEU A 532 10.89 -0.06 -8.70
C LEU A 532 11.52 0.91 -9.72
N SER A 533 12.73 0.60 -10.20
CA SER A 533 13.33 1.27 -11.37
C SER A 533 13.53 0.29 -12.53
N LEU A 534 12.56 0.18 -13.43
CA LEU A 534 12.55 -0.85 -14.47
C LEU A 534 13.52 -0.52 -15.62
N ASN A 535 14.23 -1.53 -16.07
CA ASN A 535 15.12 -1.55 -17.21
C ASN A 535 14.79 -2.81 -18.05
N GLY A 536 15.06 -2.80 -19.36
CA GLY A 536 14.91 -4.00 -20.20
C GLY A 536 14.16 -3.74 -21.49
N ASN A 537 13.61 -4.79 -22.10
CA ASN A 537 12.94 -4.72 -23.40
C ASN A 537 11.55 -5.36 -23.37
N VAL A 538 10.63 -4.78 -24.12
CA VAL A 538 9.30 -5.31 -24.41
C VAL A 538 9.18 -5.45 -25.91
N VAL A 539 9.03 -6.69 -26.40
CA VAL A 539 8.85 -6.99 -27.82
C VAL A 539 7.37 -7.28 -28.05
N VAL A 540 6.74 -6.47 -28.89
CA VAL A 540 5.34 -6.63 -29.29
C VAL A 540 5.29 -7.48 -30.56
N LYS A 541 4.49 -8.56 -30.57
CA LYS A 541 4.21 -9.37 -31.77
C LYS A 541 2.74 -9.75 -31.81
N SER A 542 2.01 -9.25 -32.80
CA SER A 542 0.55 -9.34 -32.90
C SER A 542 -0.15 -8.70 -31.70
N GLU A 543 -0.79 -9.48 -30.85
CA GLU A 543 -1.44 -9.06 -29.60
C GLU A 543 -0.60 -9.46 -28.37
N ASP A 544 0.49 -10.20 -28.59
CA ASP A 544 1.35 -10.72 -27.53
C ASP A 544 2.44 -9.72 -27.15
N LEU A 545 2.67 -9.55 -25.85
CA LEU A 545 3.80 -8.77 -25.30
C LEU A 545 4.84 -9.71 -24.71
N PHE A 546 6.02 -9.78 -25.32
CA PHE A 546 7.17 -10.50 -24.75
C PHE A 546 7.98 -9.55 -23.89
N LEU A 547 8.05 -9.83 -22.60
CA LEU A 547 8.71 -9.01 -21.59
C LEU A 547 10.09 -9.59 -21.28
N SER A 548 11.09 -8.72 -21.16
CA SER A 548 12.40 -9.02 -20.58
C SER A 548 12.84 -7.80 -19.78
N LEU A 549 12.30 -7.70 -18.56
CA LEU A 549 12.44 -6.56 -17.66
C LEU A 549 13.31 -6.95 -16.47
N PHE A 550 14.07 -6.00 -15.93
CA PHE A 550 14.82 -6.14 -14.70
C PHE A 550 14.85 -4.81 -13.95
N SER A 551 15.12 -4.85 -12.65
CA SER A 551 15.32 -3.65 -11.84
C SER A 551 16.56 -3.80 -10.97
N PRO A 552 17.46 -2.79 -10.95
CA PRO A 552 18.63 -2.78 -10.07
C PRO A 552 18.28 -2.33 -8.64
N PHE A 553 17.03 -1.96 -8.40
CA PHE A 553 16.52 -1.57 -7.09
C PHE A 553 15.01 -1.74 -7.05
N TRP A 554 14.52 -2.44 -6.03
CA TRP A 554 13.11 -2.53 -5.74
C TRP A 554 12.85 -2.37 -4.25
N LYS A 555 11.67 -1.88 -3.90
CA LYS A 555 11.19 -1.76 -2.53
C LYS A 555 9.69 -2.04 -2.46
N ILE A 556 9.26 -2.87 -1.51
CA ILE A 556 7.86 -3.15 -1.20
C ILE A 556 7.69 -3.00 0.31
N GLY A 557 6.99 -1.95 0.75
CA GLY A 557 6.82 -1.67 2.17
C GLY A 557 8.16 -1.41 2.87
N LYS A 558 8.57 -2.31 3.76
CA LYS A 558 9.89 -2.29 4.43
C LYS A 558 10.96 -3.13 3.74
N MET A 559 10.59 -4.03 2.81
CA MET A 559 11.53 -4.89 2.10
C MET A 559 12.16 -4.15 0.92
N GLU A 560 13.46 -4.30 0.72
CA GLU A 560 14.17 -3.76 -0.45
C GLU A 560 15.21 -4.77 -1.00
N GLY A 561 15.51 -4.66 -2.29
CA GLY A 561 16.42 -5.56 -2.99
C GLY A 561 17.10 -4.90 -4.20
N LYS A 562 18.01 -5.63 -4.86
CA LYS A 562 18.92 -5.10 -5.89
C LYS A 562 18.79 -5.78 -7.25
N GLU A 563 18.10 -6.90 -7.33
CA GLU A 563 17.92 -7.74 -8.50
C GLU A 563 16.47 -8.19 -8.56
N PHE A 564 15.69 -7.49 -9.37
CA PHE A 564 14.39 -7.94 -9.86
C PHE A 564 14.54 -8.33 -11.33
N SER A 565 13.96 -9.45 -11.77
CA SER A 565 13.86 -9.81 -13.18
C SER A 565 12.49 -10.43 -13.48
N LEU A 566 11.94 -10.09 -14.64
CA LEU A 566 10.69 -10.62 -15.16
C LEU A 566 10.84 -10.82 -16.67
N ALA A 567 10.88 -12.08 -17.08
CA ALA A 567 10.77 -12.50 -18.46
C ALA A 567 9.49 -13.33 -18.66
N GLY A 568 8.76 -13.04 -19.73
CA GLY A 568 7.50 -13.71 -19.97
C GLY A 568 6.76 -13.21 -21.20
N LYS A 569 5.52 -13.67 -21.35
CA LYS A 569 4.61 -13.34 -22.43
C LYS A 569 3.26 -12.92 -21.83
N VAL A 570 2.69 -11.80 -22.28
CA VAL A 570 1.32 -11.40 -21.95
C VAL A 570 0.45 -11.70 -23.17
N GLU A 571 -0.65 -12.45 -22.99
CA GLU A 571 -1.62 -12.86 -24.02
C GLU A 571 -3.03 -12.84 -23.41
N ASP A 572 -4.00 -12.21 -24.07
CA ASP A 572 -5.42 -12.14 -23.64
C ASP A 572 -5.66 -11.66 -22.19
N GLY A 573 -4.78 -10.80 -21.67
CA GLY A 573 -4.86 -10.29 -20.28
C GLY A 573 -4.27 -11.23 -19.22
N GLY A 574 -3.79 -12.41 -19.62
CA GLY A 574 -2.99 -13.30 -18.78
C GLY A 574 -1.49 -13.12 -19.01
N ILE A 575 -0.68 -13.42 -18.00
CA ILE A 575 0.79 -13.40 -18.05
C ILE A 575 1.32 -14.83 -17.92
N GLU A 576 2.03 -15.29 -18.95
CA GLU A 576 2.92 -16.45 -18.90
C GLU A 576 4.31 -15.96 -18.45
N ILE A 577 4.72 -16.35 -17.24
CA ILE A 577 6.00 -16.05 -16.62
C ILE A 577 6.97 -17.18 -16.99
N GLU A 578 7.95 -16.87 -17.85
CA GLU A 578 9.04 -17.79 -18.19
C GLU A 578 10.09 -17.83 -17.09
N ASP A 579 10.42 -16.66 -16.56
CA ASP A 579 11.38 -16.45 -15.48
C ASP A 579 10.98 -15.20 -14.68
N PHE A 580 10.82 -15.34 -13.38
CA PHE A 580 10.67 -14.21 -12.48
C PHE A 580 11.61 -14.45 -11.31
N SER A 581 12.51 -13.51 -11.06
CA SER A 581 13.45 -13.58 -9.94
C SER A 581 13.45 -12.27 -9.15
N CYS A 582 13.51 -12.35 -7.83
CA CYS A 582 13.51 -11.17 -6.97
C CYS A 582 14.36 -11.46 -5.72
N ASP A 583 15.36 -10.64 -5.41
CA ASP A 583 16.19 -10.77 -4.20
C ASP A 583 15.78 -9.77 -3.10
N TRP A 584 15.97 -10.08 -1.82
CA TRP A 584 15.89 -9.10 -0.72
C TRP A 584 16.93 -9.51 0.31
N GLU A 585 17.67 -8.58 0.91
CA GLU A 585 18.71 -8.88 1.93
C GLU A 585 19.51 -10.19 1.68
N GLU A 586 19.13 -11.32 2.30
CA GLU A 586 19.70 -12.66 2.09
C GLU A 586 18.79 -13.67 1.34
N GLY A 587 17.57 -13.29 1.00
CA GLY A 587 16.54 -14.11 0.37
C GLY A 587 16.36 -13.90 -1.13
N HIS A 588 15.78 -14.90 -1.78
CA HIS A 588 15.55 -14.93 -3.22
C HIS A 588 14.24 -15.65 -3.56
N LEU A 589 13.41 -15.08 -4.42
CA LEU A 589 12.18 -15.67 -4.97
C LEU A 589 12.38 -15.97 -6.45
N PHE A 590 12.00 -17.18 -6.87
CA PHE A 590 11.89 -17.59 -8.26
C PHE A 590 10.45 -18.04 -8.54
N LEU A 591 9.84 -17.57 -9.63
CA LEU A 591 8.51 -17.98 -10.08
C LEU A 591 8.49 -18.26 -11.58
N LYS A 592 7.65 -19.22 -11.98
CA LYS A 592 7.32 -19.49 -13.39
C LYS A 592 5.91 -20.05 -13.51
N GLY A 593 5.31 -19.90 -14.68
CA GLY A 593 3.98 -20.46 -14.96
C GLY A 593 3.06 -19.45 -15.64
N LYS A 594 1.76 -19.56 -15.44
CA LYS A 594 0.76 -18.68 -16.06
C LYS A 594 -0.21 -18.13 -15.01
N VAL A 595 -0.58 -16.86 -15.14
CA VAL A 595 -1.61 -16.20 -14.34
C VAL A 595 -2.59 -15.53 -15.28
N ASP A 596 -3.85 -15.93 -15.27
CA ASP A 596 -4.97 -15.20 -15.89
C ASP A 596 -5.82 -14.63 -14.74
N PRO A 597 -5.63 -13.35 -14.37
CA PRO A 597 -6.30 -12.74 -13.22
C PRO A 597 -7.80 -13.00 -13.19
N TYR A 598 -8.30 -13.46 -12.04
CA TYR A 598 -9.73 -13.78 -11.82
C TYR A 598 -10.30 -14.94 -12.66
N ARG A 599 -9.47 -15.68 -13.41
CA ARG A 599 -9.89 -16.84 -14.22
C ARG A 599 -9.18 -18.13 -13.84
N GLU A 600 -7.87 -18.18 -14.05
CA GLU A 600 -7.06 -19.38 -13.81
C GLU A 600 -5.63 -19.01 -13.39
N VAL A 601 -4.99 -19.90 -12.65
CA VAL A 601 -3.59 -19.77 -12.25
C VAL A 601 -2.89 -21.11 -12.40
N ASN A 602 -1.64 -21.09 -12.79
CA ASN A 602 -0.73 -22.22 -12.80
C ASN A 602 0.69 -21.71 -12.54
N LEU A 603 1.02 -21.44 -11.28
CA LEU A 603 2.32 -20.94 -10.85
C LEU A 603 3.09 -22.01 -10.10
N LYS A 604 4.41 -22.00 -10.27
CA LYS A 604 5.36 -22.75 -9.46
C LYS A 604 6.53 -21.86 -9.11
N GLY A 605 7.01 -21.95 -7.88
CA GLY A 605 8.11 -21.15 -7.41
C GLY A 605 8.92 -21.79 -6.33
N GLU A 606 10.03 -21.13 -6.05
CA GLU A 606 10.91 -21.42 -4.94
C GLU A 606 11.27 -20.10 -4.26
N ILE A 607 11.17 -20.04 -2.94
CA ILE A 607 11.76 -19.00 -2.12
C ILE A 607 12.96 -19.59 -1.38
N GLN A 608 14.07 -18.89 -1.35
CA GLN A 608 15.25 -19.21 -0.55
C GLN A 608 15.45 -18.14 0.51
N ASN A 609 15.87 -18.56 1.70
CA ASN A 609 16.15 -17.71 2.87
C ASN A 609 15.07 -16.64 3.16
N LEU A 610 13.81 -17.07 3.34
CA LEU A 610 12.75 -16.17 3.78
C LEU A 610 12.85 -15.97 5.29
N GLU A 611 13.19 -14.76 5.71
CA GLU A 611 13.03 -14.34 7.09
C GLU A 611 11.55 -14.15 7.39
N ILE A 612 11.05 -14.86 8.39
CA ILE A 612 9.67 -14.70 8.86
C ILE A 612 9.60 -13.37 9.61
N PRO A 613 8.79 -12.41 9.15
CA PRO A 613 8.61 -11.17 9.89
C PRO A 613 8.00 -11.48 11.25
N SER A 614 8.36 -10.72 12.29
CA SER A 614 7.96 -10.90 13.70
C SER A 614 6.46 -10.74 14.00
N TYR A 615 5.59 -10.96 13.02
CA TYR A 615 4.17 -11.15 13.23
C TYR A 615 3.94 -12.38 14.13
N TRP A 616 3.21 -12.18 15.22
CA TRP A 616 2.98 -13.17 16.30
C TRP A 616 4.21 -13.56 17.12
N ASP A 617 5.21 -12.68 17.18
CA ASP A 617 6.45 -12.89 17.94
C ASP A 617 7.28 -14.10 17.44
N ILE A 618 7.01 -14.64 16.25
CA ILE A 618 7.80 -15.73 15.66
C ILE A 618 8.80 -15.09 14.69
N GLU A 619 10.09 -15.34 14.92
CA GLU A 619 11.19 -14.96 14.01
C GLU A 619 11.88 -16.24 13.54
N GLY A 620 12.50 -16.24 12.38
CA GLY A 620 13.20 -17.44 11.90
C GLY A 620 13.46 -17.39 10.41
N ASN A 621 14.31 -18.30 9.94
CA ASN A 621 14.69 -18.34 8.54
C ASN A 621 14.22 -19.66 7.89
N LEU A 622 13.33 -19.53 6.92
CA LEU A 622 12.96 -20.60 6.01
C LEU A 622 14.00 -20.66 4.88
N GLU A 623 14.96 -21.58 5.02
CA GLU A 623 16.05 -21.78 4.06
C GLU A 623 15.53 -22.01 2.64
N LYS A 624 14.43 -22.77 2.50
CA LYS A 624 13.85 -23.09 1.20
C LYS A 624 12.36 -23.39 1.28
N ILE A 625 11.56 -22.79 0.40
CA ILE A 625 10.11 -22.98 0.30
C ILE A 625 9.74 -23.21 -1.18
N PHE A 626 9.13 -24.33 -1.49
CA PHE A 626 8.47 -24.59 -2.75
C PHE A 626 7.01 -24.16 -2.70
N LEU A 627 6.58 -23.47 -3.75
CA LEU A 627 5.22 -22.98 -3.89
C LEU A 627 4.63 -23.51 -5.20
N SER A 628 3.37 -23.94 -5.18
CA SER A 628 2.61 -24.12 -6.41
C SER A 628 1.15 -23.73 -6.24
N LEU A 629 0.57 -23.13 -7.27
CA LEU A 629 -0.83 -22.75 -7.36
C LEU A 629 -1.35 -23.22 -8.71
N SER A 630 -2.42 -24.01 -8.75
CA SER A 630 -2.98 -24.51 -10.01
C SER A 630 -4.50 -24.68 -9.95
N GLY A 631 -5.24 -24.16 -10.93
CA GLY A 631 -6.69 -24.32 -11.02
C GLY A 631 -7.42 -23.05 -11.45
N SER A 632 -8.75 -23.07 -11.35
CA SER A 632 -9.59 -21.89 -11.52
C SER A 632 -9.45 -20.95 -10.32
N TRP A 633 -9.60 -19.65 -10.52
CA TRP A 633 -9.44 -18.64 -9.45
C TRP A 633 -10.33 -18.90 -8.23
N ASP A 634 -11.55 -19.42 -8.44
CA ASP A 634 -12.51 -19.77 -7.38
C ASP A 634 -12.19 -21.10 -6.66
N GLU A 635 -11.28 -21.92 -7.19
CA GLU A 635 -10.92 -23.23 -6.63
C GLU A 635 -9.48 -23.61 -7.01
N VAL A 636 -8.50 -22.92 -6.42
CA VAL A 636 -7.07 -23.13 -6.67
C VAL A 636 -6.53 -24.23 -5.77
N ILE A 637 -5.85 -25.21 -6.38
CA ILE A 637 -5.03 -26.18 -5.66
C ILE A 637 -3.69 -25.51 -5.32
N PHE A 638 -3.39 -25.36 -4.04
CA PHE A 638 -2.13 -24.80 -3.57
C PHE A 638 -1.24 -25.87 -2.93
N LEU A 639 0.08 -25.68 -3.01
CA LEU A 639 1.11 -26.42 -2.29
C LEU A 639 2.12 -25.41 -1.74
N ILE A 640 2.43 -25.53 -0.46
CA ILE A 640 3.51 -24.81 0.23
C ILE A 640 4.31 -25.87 0.96
N GLU A 641 5.56 -26.08 0.55
CA GLU A 641 6.47 -27.03 1.19
C GLU A 641 7.77 -26.31 1.52
N GLY A 642 8.13 -26.19 2.80
CA GLY A 642 9.33 -25.46 3.18
C GLY A 642 10.07 -26.07 4.35
N GLU A 643 11.38 -25.85 4.38
CA GLU A 643 12.28 -26.24 5.45
C GLU A 643 13.08 -25.03 5.93
N GLY A 644 13.35 -24.97 7.23
CA GLY A 644 14.11 -23.89 7.85
C GLY A 644 14.82 -24.30 9.13
N LYS A 645 15.57 -23.36 9.69
CA LYS A 645 16.29 -23.51 10.96
C LYS A 645 16.27 -22.20 11.77
N ASN A 646 16.72 -22.26 13.03
CA ASN A 646 16.87 -21.11 13.92
C ASN A 646 15.57 -20.30 14.07
N PHE A 647 14.49 -20.98 14.44
CA PHE A 647 13.24 -20.28 14.78
C PHE A 647 13.34 -19.73 16.19
N PHE A 648 12.76 -18.57 16.40
CA PHE A 648 12.64 -17.88 17.67
C PHE A 648 11.16 -17.59 17.91
N TRP A 649 10.74 -17.64 19.15
CA TRP A 649 9.42 -17.21 19.59
C TRP A 649 9.62 -16.25 20.77
N GLN A 650 9.05 -15.05 20.69
CA GLN A 650 9.24 -13.96 21.64
C GLN A 650 10.73 -13.59 21.85
N GLY A 651 11.53 -13.70 20.78
CA GLY A 651 12.97 -13.42 20.80
C GLY A 651 13.84 -14.54 21.38
N GLU A 652 13.27 -15.69 21.71
CA GLU A 652 13.98 -16.85 22.28
C GLU A 652 13.97 -18.05 21.33
N PRO A 653 15.08 -18.81 21.16
CA PRO A 653 15.14 -19.95 20.26
C PRO A 653 14.03 -20.99 20.53
N TRP A 654 13.21 -21.24 19.52
CA TRP A 654 12.05 -22.12 19.57
C TRP A 654 12.29 -23.49 18.91
N GLY A 655 13.31 -23.64 18.06
CA GLY A 655 13.67 -24.92 17.47
C GLY A 655 14.79 -24.84 16.43
N ASP A 656 15.49 -25.96 16.24
CA ASP A 656 16.66 -26.06 15.35
C ASP A 656 16.27 -26.44 13.91
N TYR A 657 15.08 -27.00 13.72
CA TYR A 657 14.55 -27.41 12.42
C TYR A 657 13.04 -27.22 12.37
N PHE A 658 12.57 -26.73 11.23
CA PHE A 658 11.16 -26.58 10.90
C PHE A 658 10.91 -27.16 9.51
N HIS A 659 9.84 -27.91 9.37
CA HIS A 659 9.32 -28.37 8.09
C HIS A 659 7.82 -28.13 8.02
N LEU A 660 7.37 -27.56 6.91
CA LEU A 660 5.98 -27.24 6.63
C LEU A 660 5.61 -27.85 5.30
N LEU A 661 4.53 -28.62 5.26
CA LEU A 661 3.90 -29.11 4.05
C LEU A 661 2.41 -28.80 4.14
N LEU A 662 1.89 -27.96 3.27
CA LEU A 662 0.47 -27.63 3.16
C LEU A 662 0.04 -27.83 1.73
N ARG A 663 -0.98 -28.65 1.51
CA ARG A 663 -1.64 -28.78 0.22
C ARG A 663 -3.13 -28.65 0.41
N GLY A 664 -3.79 -27.82 -0.37
CA GLY A 664 -5.22 -27.58 -0.20
C GLY A 664 -5.91 -27.09 -1.45
N LYS A 665 -7.21 -26.82 -1.31
CA LYS A 665 -8.06 -26.17 -2.29
C LYS A 665 -8.71 -24.96 -1.65
N ALA A 666 -8.45 -23.79 -2.20
CA ALA A 666 -9.04 -22.54 -1.72
C ALA A 666 -9.25 -21.56 -2.88
N PRO A 667 -10.27 -20.69 -2.80
CA PRO A 667 -10.38 -19.57 -3.73
C PRO A 667 -9.25 -18.55 -3.49
N LEU A 668 -8.79 -17.90 -4.56
CA LEU A 668 -7.95 -16.71 -4.45
C LEU A 668 -8.84 -15.46 -4.27
N PRO A 669 -8.34 -14.39 -3.61
CA PRO A 669 -9.10 -13.17 -3.39
C PRO A 669 -9.60 -12.55 -4.70
N GLN A 670 -10.84 -12.06 -4.67
CA GLN A 670 -11.44 -11.31 -5.77
C GLN A 670 -10.97 -9.85 -5.77
N LYS A 671 -11.35 -9.09 -6.80
CA LYS A 671 -10.93 -7.70 -6.95
C LYS A 671 -11.36 -6.86 -5.73
N GLY A 672 -10.36 -6.41 -4.95
CA GLY A 672 -10.56 -5.59 -3.74
C GLY A 672 -10.69 -6.40 -2.43
N GLU A 673 -10.53 -7.72 -2.47
CA GLU A 673 -10.43 -8.57 -1.29
C GLU A 673 -8.96 -8.81 -0.90
N THR A 674 -8.71 -9.06 0.39
CA THR A 674 -7.40 -9.44 0.93
C THR A 674 -7.51 -10.78 1.65
N SER A 675 -6.44 -11.58 1.60
CA SER A 675 -6.36 -12.89 2.27
C SER A 675 -5.02 -13.03 2.97
N PHE A 676 -5.02 -13.66 4.15
CA PHE A 676 -3.84 -13.90 4.96
C PHE A 676 -3.45 -15.37 4.92
N LEU A 677 -2.18 -15.70 5.19
CA LEU A 677 -1.70 -17.08 5.23
C LEU A 677 -2.49 -17.95 6.23
N THR A 678 -2.96 -17.37 7.33
CA THR A 678 -3.81 -18.05 8.33
C THR A 678 -5.12 -18.58 7.76
N ASP A 679 -5.68 -17.92 6.74
CA ASP A 679 -6.92 -18.37 6.11
C ASP A 679 -6.71 -19.72 5.41
N TYR A 680 -5.49 -19.98 4.92
CA TYR A 680 -5.10 -21.22 4.25
C TYR A 680 -4.67 -22.34 5.21
N LEU A 681 -4.56 -22.08 6.52
CA LEU A 681 -4.28 -23.10 7.55
C LEU A 681 -5.54 -23.83 8.04
N ASN A 682 -6.72 -23.40 7.60
CA ASN A 682 -7.99 -24.03 7.97
C ASN A 682 -8.01 -25.50 7.49
N PRO A 683 -8.16 -26.48 8.40
CA PRO A 683 -8.12 -27.90 8.03
C PRO A 683 -9.23 -28.32 7.06
N GLN A 684 -10.32 -27.54 6.93
CA GLN A 684 -11.38 -27.78 5.95
C GLN A 684 -10.96 -27.50 4.50
N LEU A 685 -9.96 -26.65 4.30
CA LEU A 685 -9.44 -26.28 2.98
C LEU A 685 -8.29 -27.20 2.53
N LEU A 686 -7.72 -27.97 3.46
CA LEU A 686 -6.50 -28.74 3.23
C LEU A 686 -6.77 -30.20 2.84
N GLN A 687 -5.94 -30.71 1.94
CA GLN A 687 -5.89 -32.09 1.45
C GLN A 687 -4.67 -32.85 1.97
N GLU A 688 -3.64 -32.14 2.43
CA GLU A 688 -2.44 -32.67 3.06
C GLU A 688 -1.84 -31.56 3.94
N GLY A 689 -1.30 -31.94 5.09
CA GLY A 689 -0.82 -30.98 6.06
C GLY A 689 0.15 -31.66 7.03
N THR A 690 1.39 -31.19 7.08
CA THR A 690 2.38 -31.60 8.08
C THR A 690 3.16 -30.38 8.54
N ILE A 691 3.27 -30.18 9.85
CA ILE A 691 4.15 -29.20 10.48
C ILE A 691 5.04 -29.96 11.44
N GLU A 692 6.35 -29.89 11.26
CA GLU A 692 7.32 -30.53 12.13
C GLU A 692 8.29 -29.49 12.67
N VAL A 693 8.44 -29.46 14.00
CA VAL A 693 9.40 -28.60 14.69
C VAL A 693 10.24 -29.49 15.60
N ARG A 694 11.56 -29.44 15.44
CA ARG A 694 12.49 -30.26 16.24
C ARG A 694 13.39 -29.41 17.12
N GLY A 695 13.77 -29.94 18.27
CA GLY A 695 14.69 -29.30 19.21
C GLY A 695 14.06 -28.11 19.96
N ILE A 696 12.76 -28.14 20.23
CA ILE A 696 12.06 -27.07 20.94
C ILE A 696 12.57 -26.97 22.38
N ASN A 697 13.12 -25.82 22.75
CA ASN A 697 13.60 -25.56 24.11
C ASN A 697 12.46 -25.20 25.07
N LEU A 698 12.20 -26.08 26.03
CA LEU A 698 11.12 -25.91 27.01
C LEU A 698 11.41 -24.82 28.07
N GLU A 699 12.68 -24.52 28.35
CA GLU A 699 13.06 -23.44 29.29
C GLU A 699 12.55 -22.09 28.81
N GLN A 700 12.65 -21.87 27.51
CA GLN A 700 12.29 -20.62 26.85
C GLN A 700 10.77 -20.49 26.68
N LEU A 701 10.08 -21.57 26.32
CA LEU A 701 8.62 -21.61 26.20
C LEU A 701 7.88 -21.27 27.50
N MET A 702 8.37 -21.78 28.64
CA MET A 702 7.66 -21.65 29.92
C MET A 702 7.95 -20.31 30.63
N GLY A 703 9.00 -19.59 30.21
CA GLY A 703 9.31 -18.23 30.62
C GLY A 703 9.35 -18.01 32.14
N LYS A 704 9.18 -16.74 32.56
CA LYS A 704 9.07 -16.37 33.99
C LYS A 704 7.71 -16.71 34.62
N ALA A 705 6.77 -17.24 33.82
CA ALA A 705 5.40 -17.53 34.26
C ALA A 705 5.35 -18.76 35.18
N PHE A 706 6.32 -19.66 35.06
CA PHE A 706 6.41 -20.82 35.92
C PHE A 706 7.25 -20.58 37.17
N SER A 707 6.69 -21.01 38.30
CA SER A 707 7.32 -20.92 39.61
C SER A 707 8.51 -21.88 39.80
N TYR A 708 8.66 -22.85 38.89
CA TYR A 708 9.75 -23.81 38.85
C TYR A 708 10.35 -23.82 37.45
N PRO A 709 11.67 -23.62 37.31
CA PRO A 709 12.32 -23.70 36.01
C PRO A 709 12.16 -25.12 35.47
N VAL A 710 11.69 -25.21 34.23
CA VAL A 710 11.56 -26.47 33.51
C VAL A 710 12.54 -26.45 32.37
N SER A 711 13.41 -27.45 32.29
CA SER A 711 14.42 -27.54 31.24
C SER A 711 14.32 -28.78 30.41
N GLY A 712 14.46 -28.68 29.09
CA GLY A 712 14.29 -29.84 28.24
C GLY A 712 14.11 -29.51 26.78
N MET A 713 14.01 -30.57 25.98
CA MET A 713 13.80 -30.48 24.55
C MET A 713 12.62 -31.36 24.13
N THR A 714 11.89 -30.93 23.10
CA THR A 714 10.87 -31.76 22.46
C THR A 714 10.86 -31.56 20.95
N ASP A 715 10.41 -32.60 20.26
CA ASP A 715 10.02 -32.52 18.86
C ASP A 715 8.50 -32.56 18.81
N VAL A 716 7.86 -31.69 18.03
CA VAL A 716 6.41 -31.68 17.83
C VAL A 716 6.14 -31.90 16.35
N VAL A 717 5.32 -32.91 16.07
CA VAL A 717 4.82 -33.20 14.72
C VAL A 717 3.31 -33.01 14.72
N ILE A 718 2.82 -32.18 13.81
CA ILE A 718 1.41 -31.87 13.60
C ILE A 718 1.04 -32.39 12.22
N ASN A 719 0.12 -33.35 12.14
CA ASN A 719 -0.36 -33.93 10.90
C ASN A 719 -1.86 -33.69 10.73
N LEU A 720 -2.29 -33.36 9.53
CA LEU A 720 -3.70 -33.20 9.19
C LEU A 720 -4.37 -34.57 8.95
N ASP A 721 -5.47 -34.83 9.66
CA ASP A 721 -6.42 -35.90 9.33
C ASP A 721 -7.55 -35.31 8.47
N THR A 722 -7.43 -35.52 7.17
CA THR A 722 -8.38 -35.00 6.17
C THR A 722 -9.76 -35.66 6.22
N GLN A 723 -9.92 -36.82 6.88
CA GLN A 723 -11.23 -37.43 7.04
C GLN A 723 -12.04 -36.75 8.13
N LYS A 724 -11.36 -36.22 9.15
CA LYS A 724 -11.98 -35.54 10.28
C LYS A 724 -11.91 -34.01 10.19
N ASN A 725 -11.10 -33.47 9.28
CA ASN A 725 -10.74 -32.05 9.20
C ASN A 725 -10.14 -31.55 10.52
N LEU A 726 -9.21 -32.34 11.09
CA LEU A 726 -8.54 -32.04 12.36
C LEU A 726 -7.03 -32.10 12.17
N TRP A 727 -6.32 -31.13 12.73
CA TRP A 727 -4.89 -31.22 12.96
C TRP A 727 -4.64 -32.11 14.18
N PHE A 728 -3.79 -33.12 14.05
CA PHE A 728 -3.34 -33.98 15.16
C PHE A 728 -1.89 -33.65 15.48
N PHE A 729 -1.62 -33.17 16.69
CA PHE A 729 -0.26 -32.95 17.16
C PHE A 729 0.16 -34.06 18.10
N TYR A 730 1.41 -34.50 17.99
CA TYR A 730 2.00 -35.43 18.92
C TYR A 730 3.49 -35.15 19.14
N SER A 731 3.97 -35.50 20.34
CA SER A 731 5.39 -35.57 20.69
C SER A 731 5.67 -36.92 21.33
N GLU A 732 6.57 -37.71 20.76
CA GLU A 732 7.01 -39.02 21.31
C GLU A 732 8.28 -38.91 22.16
N ARG A 733 8.96 -37.75 22.15
CA ARG A 733 10.26 -37.55 22.80
C ARG A 733 10.26 -36.33 23.72
N LEU A 734 9.14 -36.07 24.38
CA LEU A 734 9.09 -35.02 25.37
C LEU A 734 9.95 -35.44 26.57
N SER A 735 11.06 -34.74 26.79
CA SER A 735 11.95 -34.94 27.93
C SER A 735 12.20 -33.61 28.60
N PHE A 736 11.90 -33.52 29.89
CA PHE A 736 12.11 -32.31 30.66
C PHE A 736 12.53 -32.58 32.10
N VAL A 737 13.12 -31.58 32.72
CA VAL A 737 13.62 -31.60 34.09
C VAL A 737 12.92 -30.49 34.85
N VAL A 738 12.31 -30.82 35.98
CA VAL A 738 11.75 -29.84 36.91
C VAL A 738 12.42 -30.06 38.25
N GLN A 739 13.16 -29.06 38.74
CA GLN A 739 14.03 -29.21 39.90
C GLN A 739 15.04 -30.37 39.69
N ASP A 740 14.94 -31.45 40.46
CA ASP A 740 15.78 -32.64 40.39
C ASP A 740 15.08 -33.83 39.68
N PHE A 741 13.88 -33.63 39.14
CA PHE A 741 13.06 -34.69 38.55
C PHE A 741 13.14 -34.68 37.03
N HIS A 742 13.61 -35.79 36.46
CA HIS A 742 13.69 -35.98 35.02
C HIS A 742 12.47 -36.75 34.52
N PHE A 743 11.63 -36.12 33.72
CA PHE A 743 10.44 -36.73 33.12
C PHE A 743 10.66 -37.05 31.65
N GLN A 744 10.11 -38.18 31.23
CA GLN A 744 9.94 -38.53 29.84
C GLN A 744 8.49 -38.90 29.60
N GLY A 745 7.96 -38.53 28.44
CA GLY A 745 6.58 -38.89 28.13
C GLY A 745 6.15 -38.55 26.72
N LYS A 746 4.83 -38.55 26.56
CA LYS A 746 4.18 -38.19 25.31
C LYS A 746 3.06 -37.19 25.55
N LEU A 747 2.83 -36.40 24.52
CA LEU A 747 1.73 -35.46 24.42
C LEU A 747 1.03 -35.75 23.10
N GLU A 748 -0.28 -35.95 23.13
CA GLU A 748 -1.10 -36.06 21.91
C GLU A 748 -2.37 -35.23 22.04
N GLY A 749 -2.77 -34.64 20.93
CA GLY A 749 -4.00 -33.87 20.86
C GLY A 749 -4.40 -33.53 19.44
N ASN A 750 -5.48 -32.76 19.35
CA ASN A 750 -6.03 -32.32 18.09
C ASN A 750 -6.54 -30.87 18.16
N TYR A 751 -6.62 -30.24 17.00
CA TYR A 751 -7.10 -28.88 16.80
C TYR A 751 -7.99 -28.84 15.56
N ASP A 752 -9.20 -28.32 15.67
CA ASP A 752 -10.20 -28.31 14.57
C ASP A 752 -10.26 -26.99 13.78
N GLY A 753 -9.38 -26.04 14.10
CA GLY A 753 -9.43 -24.66 13.60
C GLY A 753 -10.04 -23.67 14.59
N GLU A 754 -10.60 -24.14 15.71
CA GLU A 754 -11.20 -23.31 16.75
C GLU A 754 -10.92 -23.82 18.17
N ASP A 755 -11.18 -25.10 18.43
CA ASP A 755 -11.00 -25.78 19.72
C ASP A 755 -9.70 -26.60 19.74
N LEU A 756 -8.96 -26.57 20.85
CA LEU A 756 -7.76 -27.36 21.09
C LEU A 756 -8.05 -28.45 22.14
N VAL A 757 -7.80 -29.71 21.81
CA VAL A 757 -8.00 -30.86 22.70
C VAL A 757 -6.71 -31.64 22.86
N VAL A 758 -6.09 -31.60 24.03
CA VAL A 758 -5.07 -32.56 24.47
C VAL A 758 -5.78 -33.83 24.92
N ASN A 759 -5.68 -34.89 24.11
CA ASN A 759 -6.35 -36.16 24.37
C ASN A 759 -5.64 -36.94 25.48
N GLU A 760 -4.32 -36.97 25.43
CA GLU A 760 -3.49 -37.67 26.40
C GLU A 760 -2.21 -36.88 26.63
N LEU A 761 -2.01 -36.54 27.90
CA LEU A 761 -0.76 -36.08 28.46
C LEU A 761 -0.28 -37.19 29.38
N PHE A 762 0.92 -37.72 29.19
CA PHE A 762 1.49 -38.73 30.07
C PHE A 762 2.99 -38.54 30.24
N PHE A 763 3.43 -38.32 31.47
CA PHE A 763 4.81 -38.15 31.86
C PHE A 763 5.16 -39.16 32.95
N GLN A 764 6.30 -39.83 32.80
CA GLN A 764 6.86 -40.71 33.81
C GLN A 764 8.28 -40.27 34.12
N GLU A 765 8.63 -40.27 35.40
CA GLU A 765 9.98 -39.94 35.81
C GLU A 765 10.97 -41.08 35.48
N LEU A 766 12.15 -40.73 34.95
CA LEU A 766 13.20 -41.67 34.54
C LEU A 766 13.71 -42.56 35.68
N THR A 767 13.75 -42.06 36.92
CA THR A 767 14.16 -42.88 38.08
C THR A 767 13.03 -43.76 38.62
N GLY A 768 11.82 -43.60 38.08
CA GLY A 768 10.62 -44.36 38.44
C GLY A 768 9.91 -43.83 39.68
N GLY A 769 8.60 -44.11 39.75
CA GLY A 769 7.78 -43.84 40.94
C GLY A 769 7.02 -42.51 40.92
N LEU A 770 7.12 -41.70 39.87
CA LEU A 770 6.25 -40.54 39.63
C LEU A 770 5.64 -40.63 38.24
N GLU A 771 4.32 -40.55 38.17
CA GLU A 771 3.54 -40.56 36.93
C GLU A 771 2.53 -39.40 36.95
N VAL A 772 2.46 -38.65 35.86
CA VAL A 772 1.49 -37.56 35.67
C VAL A 772 0.78 -37.81 34.34
N GLY A 773 -0.52 -38.05 34.42
CA GLY A 773 -1.41 -38.22 33.28
C GLY A 773 -2.45 -37.10 33.19
N GLY A 774 -3.08 -36.90 32.05
CA GLY A 774 -4.20 -35.96 31.96
C GLY A 774 -4.77 -35.76 30.56
N SER A 775 -5.82 -34.94 30.51
CA SER A 775 -6.43 -34.44 29.27
C SER A 775 -6.89 -33.01 29.47
N LEU A 776 -6.93 -32.23 28.40
CA LEU A 776 -7.27 -30.83 28.43
C LEU A 776 -8.05 -30.43 27.18
N LYS A 777 -9.12 -29.66 27.33
CA LYS A 777 -9.82 -28.98 26.25
C LYS A 777 -9.77 -27.48 26.50
N TRP A 778 -9.35 -26.73 25.50
CA TRP A 778 -9.50 -25.28 25.41
C TRP A 778 -10.51 -24.97 24.30
N GLU A 779 -11.53 -24.18 24.64
CA GLU A 779 -12.59 -23.75 23.73
C GLU A 779 -12.32 -22.31 23.25
N GLY A 780 -11.98 -22.15 21.97
CA GLY A 780 -11.46 -20.87 21.46
C GLY A 780 -12.50 -19.74 21.45
N LYS A 781 -13.76 -20.04 21.18
CA LYS A 781 -14.85 -19.05 21.17
C LYS A 781 -15.15 -18.45 22.55
N THR A 782 -15.10 -19.29 23.58
CA THR A 782 -15.44 -18.92 24.96
C THR A 782 -14.21 -18.59 25.79
N LYS A 783 -12.99 -18.89 25.30
CA LYS A 783 -11.72 -18.77 26.01
C LYS A 783 -11.71 -19.53 27.33
N THR A 784 -12.38 -20.70 27.35
CA THR A 784 -12.52 -21.53 28.54
C THR A 784 -11.68 -22.79 28.47
N LEU A 785 -11.15 -23.21 29.62
CA LEU A 785 -10.30 -24.37 29.78
C LEU A 785 -11.04 -25.41 30.64
N VAL A 786 -11.06 -26.68 30.21
CA VAL A 786 -11.66 -27.79 30.96
C VAL A 786 -10.75 -29.01 30.84
N GLY A 787 -10.40 -29.66 31.95
CA GLY A 787 -9.54 -30.83 31.89
C GLY A 787 -9.40 -31.58 33.21
N GLU A 788 -8.56 -32.60 33.19
CA GLU A 788 -8.27 -33.47 34.33
C GLU A 788 -6.79 -33.84 34.32
N ILE A 789 -6.09 -33.68 35.45
CA ILE A 789 -4.73 -34.14 35.69
C ILE A 789 -4.73 -35.17 36.80
N LYS A 790 -4.13 -36.32 36.54
CA LYS A 790 -3.95 -37.43 37.47
C LYS A 790 -2.48 -37.57 37.81
N GLY A 791 -2.13 -37.44 39.07
CA GLY A 791 -0.78 -37.71 39.58
C GLY A 791 -0.76 -39.02 40.34
N LYS A 792 0.33 -39.77 40.22
CA LYS A 792 0.62 -40.93 41.05
C LYS A 792 2.05 -40.89 41.54
N VAL A 793 2.24 -41.18 42.82
CA VAL A 793 3.54 -41.33 43.47
C VAL A 793 3.64 -42.71 44.11
N ASP A 794 4.76 -43.39 43.89
CA ASP A 794 5.24 -44.57 44.63
C ASP A 794 6.77 -44.52 44.60
N ARG A 795 7.33 -43.68 45.48
CA ARG A 795 8.75 -43.33 45.45
C ARG A 795 9.35 -43.16 46.83
N SER A 796 10.63 -43.49 46.93
CA SER A 796 11.46 -43.24 48.11
C SER A 796 12.29 -41.96 47.94
N PHE A 797 12.16 -41.05 48.89
CA PHE A 797 12.88 -39.78 48.97
C PHE A 797 13.90 -39.83 50.11
N SER A 798 15.14 -39.43 49.84
CA SER A 798 16.15 -39.25 50.88
C SER A 798 15.87 -37.96 51.65
N ILE A 799 15.64 -38.08 52.96
CA ILE A 799 15.47 -36.96 53.89
C ILE A 799 16.62 -36.96 54.91
N PRO A 800 16.95 -35.84 55.58
CA PRO A 800 18.14 -35.76 56.45
C PRO A 800 18.18 -36.83 57.58
N TYR A 801 17.03 -37.38 57.94
CA TYR A 801 16.86 -38.33 59.05
C TYR A 801 16.50 -39.75 58.59
N GLY A 802 16.50 -40.04 57.28
CA GLY A 802 16.11 -41.36 56.77
C GLY A 802 15.66 -41.37 55.30
N VAL A 803 14.83 -42.37 54.97
CA VAL A 803 14.20 -42.54 53.67
C VAL A 803 12.69 -42.45 53.86
N LEU A 804 12.03 -41.50 53.20
CA LEU A 804 10.58 -41.38 53.14
C LEU A 804 10.08 -42.17 51.93
N GLN A 805 9.40 -43.29 52.16
CA GLN A 805 8.64 -43.96 51.11
C GLN A 805 7.24 -43.36 51.07
N LEU A 806 6.86 -42.78 49.93
CA LEU A 806 5.57 -42.12 49.74
C LEU A 806 4.78 -42.82 48.65
N ARG A 807 3.50 -43.09 48.92
CA ARG A 807 2.53 -43.64 47.97
C ARG A 807 1.27 -42.80 47.96
N GLY A 808 0.75 -42.47 46.79
CA GLY A 808 -0.45 -41.66 46.71
C GLY A 808 -0.90 -41.39 45.28
N GLU A 809 -2.13 -40.92 45.19
CA GLU A 809 -2.76 -40.53 43.94
C GLU A 809 -3.44 -39.16 44.13
N ALA A 810 -3.40 -38.33 43.10
CA ALA A 810 -4.07 -37.04 43.06
C ALA A 810 -4.89 -36.96 41.78
N ASN A 811 -6.10 -36.43 41.88
CA ASN A 811 -6.93 -36.15 40.72
C ASN A 811 -7.42 -34.70 40.76
N ILE A 812 -7.06 -33.91 39.77
CA ILE A 812 -7.25 -32.47 39.72
C ILE A 812 -8.04 -32.12 38.46
N ALA A 813 -9.27 -31.65 38.64
CA ALA A 813 -10.07 -31.03 37.60
C ALA A 813 -9.64 -29.57 37.39
N ILE A 814 -9.56 -29.18 36.12
CA ILE A 814 -9.27 -27.82 35.68
C ILE A 814 -10.52 -27.28 35.01
N SER A 815 -10.95 -26.08 35.36
CA SER A 815 -12.13 -25.42 34.75
C SER A 815 -11.99 -23.90 34.76
N GLY A 816 -12.70 -23.17 33.90
CA GLY A 816 -12.82 -21.70 33.98
C GLY A 816 -12.15 -20.97 32.81
N ASP A 817 -11.78 -19.71 33.05
CA ASP A 817 -11.18 -18.80 32.06
C ASP A 817 -9.68 -19.07 31.88
N GLU A 818 -9.14 -18.89 30.67
CA GLU A 818 -7.73 -19.15 30.36
C GLU A 818 -6.74 -18.31 31.20
N GLU A 819 -7.11 -17.10 31.62
CA GLU A 819 -6.25 -16.25 32.47
C GLU A 819 -6.37 -16.61 33.96
N LYS A 820 -7.49 -17.25 34.37
CA LYS A 820 -7.79 -17.60 35.76
C LYS A 820 -8.37 -19.01 35.88
N PRO A 821 -7.57 -20.06 35.63
CA PRO A 821 -8.03 -21.43 35.77
C PRO A 821 -8.32 -21.78 37.24
N LEU A 822 -9.47 -22.42 37.47
CA LEU A 822 -9.87 -22.99 38.75
C LEU A 822 -9.38 -24.44 38.83
N TRP A 823 -8.60 -24.72 39.88
CA TRP A 823 -8.03 -26.02 40.18
C TRP A 823 -8.78 -26.63 41.36
N GLN A 824 -9.44 -27.76 41.14
CA GLN A 824 -10.17 -28.49 42.18
C GLN A 824 -9.90 -29.98 42.10
N GLY A 825 -9.56 -30.61 43.21
CA GLY A 825 -9.20 -32.01 43.19
C GLY A 825 -9.21 -32.68 44.55
N GLU A 826 -8.92 -33.97 44.53
CA GLU A 826 -8.73 -34.79 45.71
C GLU A 826 -7.33 -35.40 45.67
N VAL A 827 -6.71 -35.51 46.84
CA VAL A 827 -5.44 -36.22 47.02
C VAL A 827 -5.60 -37.25 48.12
N GLU A 828 -5.06 -38.44 47.90
CA GLU A 828 -4.97 -39.51 48.89
C GLU A 828 -3.55 -40.07 48.92
N GLY A 829 -3.02 -40.33 50.11
CA GLY A 829 -1.71 -40.90 50.25
C GLY A 829 -1.41 -41.54 51.61
N GLU A 830 -0.32 -42.29 51.60
CA GLU A 830 0.29 -42.95 52.73
C GLU A 830 1.82 -42.86 52.59
N GLY A 831 2.53 -43.04 53.69
CA GLY A 831 3.98 -43.05 53.64
C GLY A 831 4.63 -43.54 54.91
N GLU A 832 5.88 -43.96 54.76
CA GLU A 832 6.69 -44.54 55.82
C GLU A 832 8.06 -43.86 55.88
N ILE A 833 8.53 -43.57 57.08
CA ILE A 833 9.86 -43.02 57.34
C ILE A 833 10.74 -44.13 57.91
N TRP A 834 11.78 -44.49 57.16
CA TRP A 834 12.75 -45.54 57.49
C TRP A 834 14.11 -44.93 57.84
N ARG A 835 14.77 -45.43 58.89
CA ARG A 835 16.14 -45.04 59.23
C ARG A 835 16.91 -46.26 59.70
N GLU A 836 18.14 -46.44 59.21
CA GLU A 836 19.02 -47.57 59.55
C GLU A 836 18.34 -48.95 59.45
N GLY A 837 17.41 -49.12 58.50
CA GLY A 837 16.67 -50.37 58.27
C GLY A 837 15.48 -50.62 59.21
N LYS A 838 15.11 -49.66 60.07
CA LYS A 838 13.91 -49.73 60.93
C LYS A 838 12.87 -48.69 60.51
N LYS A 839 11.58 -49.01 60.64
CA LYS A 839 10.47 -48.07 60.45
C LYS A 839 10.33 -47.20 61.71
N TYR A 840 10.41 -45.88 61.54
CA TYR A 840 10.37 -44.90 62.63
C TYR A 840 9.01 -44.22 62.75
N ALA A 841 8.38 -43.93 61.61
CA ALA A 841 7.06 -43.34 61.56
C ALA A 841 6.31 -43.82 60.30
N ASP A 842 4.99 -43.81 60.36
CA ASP A 842 4.14 -44.00 59.19
C ASP A 842 2.89 -43.14 59.28
N PHE A 843 2.44 -42.64 58.14
CA PHE A 843 1.16 -41.95 58.02
C PHE A 843 0.28 -42.67 57.00
N ASN A 844 -0.99 -42.85 57.35
CA ASN A 844 -1.95 -43.64 56.57
C ASN A 844 -3.26 -42.86 56.42
N ASN A 845 -4.01 -43.18 55.35
CA ASN A 845 -5.32 -42.61 55.04
C ASN A 845 -5.31 -41.07 55.02
N VAL A 846 -4.22 -40.45 54.55
CA VAL A 846 -4.14 -38.99 54.44
C VAL A 846 -4.96 -38.58 53.24
N ARG A 847 -6.03 -37.81 53.46
CA ARG A 847 -6.92 -37.31 52.40
C ARG A 847 -7.05 -35.81 52.47
N GLY A 848 -7.02 -35.17 51.31
CA GLY A 848 -7.18 -33.73 51.20
C GLY A 848 -7.91 -33.30 49.95
N ILE A 849 -8.40 -32.05 49.99
CA ILE A 849 -9.03 -31.37 48.87
C ILE A 849 -8.08 -30.30 48.37
N ILE A 850 -7.82 -30.29 47.07
CA ILE A 850 -7.01 -29.28 46.40
C ILE A 850 -7.93 -28.13 45.97
N LYS A 851 -7.60 -26.89 46.35
CA LYS A 851 -8.26 -25.66 45.90
C LYS A 851 -7.23 -24.57 45.64
N GLU A 852 -7.19 -24.05 44.41
CA GLU A 852 -6.39 -22.86 44.04
C GLU A 852 -4.90 -22.92 44.46
N GLY A 853 -4.31 -24.12 44.56
CA GLY A 853 -2.91 -24.34 44.95
C GLY A 853 -2.69 -24.70 46.41
N GLU A 854 -3.74 -24.76 47.24
CA GLU A 854 -3.69 -25.26 48.61
C GLU A 854 -4.26 -26.67 48.71
N ILE A 855 -3.68 -27.49 49.58
CA ILE A 855 -4.18 -28.81 49.95
C ILE A 855 -4.76 -28.75 51.36
N GLN A 856 -6.07 -28.83 51.47
CA GLN A 856 -6.76 -28.90 52.76
C GLN A 856 -6.87 -30.36 53.19
N LEU A 857 -6.06 -30.77 54.18
CA LEU A 857 -6.08 -32.10 54.77
C LEU A 857 -7.28 -32.24 55.71
N GLY A 858 -8.18 -33.17 55.38
CA GLY A 858 -9.41 -33.42 56.14
C GLY A 858 -9.37 -34.68 57.02
N SER A 859 -8.43 -35.58 56.77
CA SER A 859 -8.22 -36.77 57.59
C SER A 859 -6.84 -37.38 57.36
N GLY A 860 -6.33 -38.08 58.37
CA GLY A 860 -5.12 -38.88 58.29
C GLY A 860 -4.70 -39.34 59.68
N SER A 861 -3.85 -40.37 59.75
CA SER A 861 -3.26 -40.81 61.01
C SER A 861 -1.75 -40.90 60.88
N LEU A 862 -1.00 -40.32 61.82
CA LEU A 862 0.44 -40.44 61.96
C LEU A 862 0.77 -41.32 63.17
N HIS A 863 1.52 -42.38 62.94
CA HIS A 863 2.10 -43.22 63.97
C HIS A 863 3.59 -42.93 64.12
N ILE A 864 4.05 -42.52 65.31
CA ILE A 864 5.46 -42.25 65.59
C ILE A 864 5.77 -42.56 67.06
N ALA A 865 6.81 -43.35 67.32
CA ALA A 865 7.27 -43.71 68.67
C ALA A 865 6.14 -44.20 69.62
N GLY A 866 5.19 -44.98 69.11
CA GLY A 866 4.03 -45.48 69.88
C GLY A 866 2.87 -44.49 70.05
N LEU A 867 3.02 -43.24 69.59
CA LEU A 867 1.97 -42.23 69.56
C LEU A 867 1.14 -42.34 68.29
N ASN A 868 -0.16 -42.11 68.41
CA ASN A 868 -1.08 -42.01 67.28
C ASN A 868 -1.70 -40.62 67.25
N TRP A 869 -1.45 -39.89 66.18
CA TRP A 869 -1.98 -38.54 65.95
C TRP A 869 -2.92 -38.52 64.75
N ILE A 870 -3.98 -37.74 64.86
CA ILE A 870 -4.85 -37.36 63.75
C ILE A 870 -4.21 -36.16 63.06
N ILE A 871 -4.18 -36.19 61.73
CA ILE A 871 -3.60 -35.16 60.87
C ILE A 871 -4.73 -34.34 60.23
N GLU A 872 -4.71 -33.04 60.47
CA GLU A 872 -5.59 -32.05 59.81
C GLU A 872 -4.76 -30.80 59.49
N GLY A 873 -5.15 -30.00 58.50
CA GLY A 873 -4.46 -28.74 58.23
C GLY A 873 -4.47 -28.32 56.78
N VAL A 874 -3.59 -27.38 56.44
CA VAL A 874 -3.45 -26.83 55.09
C VAL A 874 -1.98 -26.90 54.68
N ILE A 875 -1.71 -27.48 53.52
CA ILE A 875 -0.39 -27.45 52.89
C ILE A 875 -0.48 -26.48 51.71
N SER A 876 0.36 -25.46 51.72
CA SER A 876 0.53 -24.54 50.60
C SER A 876 2.01 -24.27 50.35
N ARG A 877 2.32 -23.56 49.27
CA ARG A 877 3.69 -23.17 48.94
C ARG A 877 4.28 -22.16 49.93
N GLU A 878 3.48 -21.20 50.38
CA GLU A 878 3.95 -20.08 51.22
C GLU A 878 3.94 -20.45 52.71
N GLU A 879 2.84 -21.07 53.15
CA GLU A 879 2.63 -21.45 54.54
C GLU A 879 1.92 -22.79 54.62
N SER A 880 2.56 -23.76 55.28
CA SER A 880 1.94 -25.05 55.61
C SER A 880 1.70 -25.13 57.11
N GLU A 881 0.47 -25.38 57.52
CA GLU A 881 0.07 -25.55 58.92
C GLU A 881 -0.60 -26.92 59.09
N ILE A 882 0.07 -27.81 59.84
CA ILE A 882 -0.41 -29.17 60.11
C ILE A 882 -0.71 -29.29 61.61
N HIS A 883 -1.96 -29.58 61.93
CA HIS A 883 -2.43 -29.87 63.27
C HIS A 883 -2.37 -31.38 63.54
N LEU A 884 -1.71 -31.72 64.64
CA LEU A 884 -1.54 -33.08 65.13
C LEU A 884 -2.19 -33.17 66.51
N SER A 885 -3.31 -33.90 66.58
CA SER A 885 -4.04 -34.11 67.83
C SER A 885 -4.13 -35.58 68.14
N GLY A 886 -3.83 -35.96 69.39
CA GLY A 886 -3.92 -37.35 69.80
C GLY A 886 -2.98 -37.70 70.93
N GLY A 887 -2.46 -38.92 70.91
CA GLY A 887 -1.64 -39.42 72.00
C GLY A 887 -1.43 -40.93 71.96
N GLY A 888 -0.82 -41.44 73.01
CA GLY A 888 -0.51 -42.87 73.12
C GLY A 888 0.50 -43.15 74.21
N LYS A 889 0.99 -44.39 74.22
CA LYS A 889 2.12 -44.76 75.07
C LYS A 889 3.40 -44.44 74.31
N LEU A 890 4.23 -43.56 74.85
CA LEU A 890 5.52 -43.25 74.23
C LEU A 890 6.46 -44.43 74.43
N GLU A 891 6.97 -44.98 73.34
CA GLU A 891 8.00 -46.01 73.36
C GLU A 891 9.38 -45.34 73.42
N ILE A 892 9.93 -45.23 74.63
CA ILE A 892 11.28 -44.71 74.85
C ILE A 892 12.28 -45.87 74.77
N PRO A 893 13.38 -45.75 74.02
CA PRO A 893 14.36 -46.83 73.86
C PRO A 893 15.24 -47.11 75.11
N GLU A 894 15.08 -46.36 76.20
CA GLU A 894 15.86 -46.51 77.43
C GLU A 894 15.14 -47.35 78.48
N GLU A 895 15.82 -48.35 79.08
CA GLU A 895 15.24 -49.18 80.15
C GLU A 895 14.98 -48.40 81.45
N ASN A 896 15.64 -47.25 81.62
CA ASN A 896 15.63 -46.48 82.86
C ASN A 896 14.60 -45.34 82.85
N VAL A 897 13.91 -45.05 81.74
CA VAL A 897 12.92 -43.97 81.65
C VAL A 897 11.68 -44.46 80.91
N GLY A 898 10.49 -44.17 81.41
CA GLY A 898 9.25 -44.57 80.78
C GLY A 898 8.12 -43.57 80.96
N LEU A 899 7.22 -43.50 79.98
CA LEU A 899 5.97 -42.75 80.05
C LEU A 899 4.80 -43.70 79.77
N SER A 900 3.75 -43.62 80.59
CA SER A 900 2.60 -44.52 80.42
C SER A 900 1.61 -44.01 79.37
N ARG A 901 1.37 -42.70 79.32
CA ARG A 901 0.49 -42.06 78.34
C ARG A 901 0.86 -40.60 78.13
N VAL A 902 0.83 -40.17 76.87
CA VAL A 902 0.96 -38.77 76.46
C VAL A 902 -0.30 -38.40 75.68
N GLU A 903 -0.85 -37.21 75.96
CA GLU A 903 -1.86 -36.57 75.13
C GLU A 903 -1.31 -35.23 74.65
N SER A 904 -1.37 -34.95 73.35
CA SER A 904 -0.76 -33.76 72.79
C SER A 904 -1.61 -33.13 71.69
N ASN A 905 -1.56 -31.81 71.64
CA ASN A 905 -2.01 -31.01 70.52
C ASN A 905 -0.82 -30.19 70.04
N VAL A 906 -0.34 -30.51 68.84
CA VAL A 906 0.87 -29.93 68.27
C VAL A 906 0.53 -29.37 66.90
N VAL A 907 1.08 -28.21 66.60
CA VAL A 907 0.96 -27.53 65.32
C VAL A 907 2.35 -27.45 64.72
N ILE A 908 2.50 -27.98 63.51
CA ILE A 908 3.69 -27.83 62.69
C ILE A 908 3.41 -26.70 61.71
N ARG A 909 4.17 -25.61 61.79
CA ARG A 909 4.13 -24.53 60.80
C ARG A 909 5.42 -24.51 60.01
N ALA A 910 5.33 -24.61 58.69
CA ALA A 910 6.47 -24.50 57.80
C ALA A 910 6.30 -23.29 56.89
N CYS A 911 7.21 -22.32 57.01
CA CYS A 911 7.30 -21.11 56.20
C CYS A 911 8.76 -20.88 55.81
N ASP A 912 9.03 -20.61 54.52
CA ASP A 912 10.38 -20.31 54.01
C ASP A 912 11.47 -21.32 54.43
N GLY A 913 11.11 -22.60 54.53
CA GLY A 913 12.05 -23.68 54.92
C GLY A 913 12.36 -23.76 56.43
N ILE A 914 11.75 -22.92 57.26
CA ILE A 914 11.83 -22.99 58.72
C ILE A 914 10.62 -23.77 59.24
N ILE A 915 10.87 -24.82 60.02
CA ILE A 915 9.83 -25.63 60.65
C ILE A 915 9.67 -25.17 62.11
N ASN A 916 8.48 -24.72 62.48
CA ASN A 916 8.13 -24.32 63.84
C ASN A 916 7.18 -25.37 64.43
N LEU A 917 7.63 -26.07 65.46
CA LEU A 917 6.83 -27.04 66.20
C LEU A 917 6.30 -26.38 67.48
N GLN A 918 4.99 -26.14 67.55
CA GLN A 918 4.37 -25.46 68.70
C GLN A 918 3.23 -26.28 69.27
N GLY A 919 3.09 -26.32 70.59
CA GLY A 919 1.94 -27.01 71.18
C GLY A 919 2.05 -27.33 72.65
N GLU A 920 1.15 -28.21 73.07
CA GLU A 920 1.04 -28.66 74.46
C GLU A 920 1.00 -30.19 74.52
N ALA A 921 1.67 -30.76 75.53
CA ALA A 921 1.61 -32.18 75.82
C ALA A 921 1.36 -32.43 77.32
N LYS A 922 0.38 -33.27 77.61
CA LYS A 922 0.07 -33.76 78.95
C LYS A 922 0.69 -35.15 79.12
N ILE A 923 1.56 -35.25 80.11
CA ILE A 923 2.31 -36.47 80.44
C ILE A 923 1.65 -37.12 81.66
N PHE A 924 1.30 -38.40 81.52
CA PHE A 924 0.70 -39.21 82.58
C PHE A 924 1.64 -40.36 82.98
N ASP A 925 1.80 -40.53 84.29
CA ASP A 925 2.57 -41.61 84.93
C ASP A 925 3.95 -41.82 84.30
N GLY A 926 4.74 -40.73 84.29
CA GLY A 926 6.14 -40.74 83.87
C GLY A 926 7.05 -41.20 84.99
N TRP A 927 8.09 -41.95 84.66
CA TRP A 927 9.07 -42.40 85.65
C TRP A 927 10.47 -42.46 85.06
N GLY A 928 11.48 -42.24 85.91
CA GLY A 928 12.88 -42.51 85.64
C GLY A 928 13.49 -43.27 86.81
N ASP A 929 14.04 -44.46 86.58
CA ASP A 929 14.75 -45.26 87.58
C ASP A 929 16.23 -45.38 87.20
N PHE A 930 17.05 -44.52 87.80
CA PHE A 930 18.49 -44.42 87.61
C PHE A 930 19.27 -45.25 88.64
N THR A 931 18.64 -46.20 89.34
CA THR A 931 19.32 -47.00 90.38
C THR A 931 20.31 -48.04 89.84
N LYS A 932 20.20 -48.43 88.56
CA LYS A 932 20.89 -49.60 87.97
C LYS A 932 21.99 -49.30 86.93
N GLY A 933 22.40 -48.06 86.72
CA GLY A 933 23.40 -47.71 85.68
C GLY A 933 24.85 -47.82 86.14
N GLY A 934 25.65 -48.69 85.50
CA GLY A 934 27.11 -48.72 85.59
C GLY A 934 27.82 -47.74 84.65
N ASP A 935 27.12 -47.25 83.62
CA ASP A 935 27.55 -46.21 82.69
C ASP A 935 26.41 -45.18 82.58
N THR A 936 26.34 -44.23 83.51
CA THR A 936 25.61 -42.99 83.27
C THR A 936 26.53 -42.10 82.44
N GLU A 937 26.31 -42.06 81.12
CA GLU A 937 26.84 -40.95 80.32
C GLU A 937 26.38 -39.64 80.99
N ASN A 938 27.32 -38.72 81.18
CA ASN A 938 27.12 -37.44 81.85
C ASN A 938 25.81 -36.79 81.34
N TYR A 939 24.88 -36.40 82.19
CA TYR A 939 23.65 -35.71 81.77
C TYR A 939 23.94 -34.50 80.87
N SER A 940 25.08 -33.84 81.09
CA SER A 940 25.60 -32.77 80.23
C SER A 940 25.90 -33.22 78.80
N SER A 941 26.40 -34.45 78.56
CA SER A 941 26.71 -34.92 77.21
C SER A 941 25.45 -35.25 76.39
N LEU A 942 24.37 -35.73 77.02
CA LEU A 942 23.10 -35.98 76.31
C LEU A 942 22.42 -34.68 75.87
N LEU A 943 22.43 -33.65 76.73
CA LEU A 943 21.95 -32.32 76.37
C LEU A 943 22.77 -31.70 75.25
N SER A 944 24.11 -31.78 75.32
CA SER A 944 24.98 -31.28 74.25
C SER A 944 24.78 -32.04 72.93
N GLN A 945 24.57 -33.36 72.95
CA GLN A 945 24.26 -34.14 71.74
C GLN A 945 22.90 -33.78 71.13
N LEU A 946 21.90 -33.44 71.97
CA LEU A 946 20.59 -33.00 71.50
C LEU A 946 20.67 -31.58 70.90
N GLU A 947 21.39 -30.68 71.55
CA GLU A 947 21.67 -29.32 71.08
C GLU A 947 22.46 -29.34 69.76
N GLU A 948 23.52 -30.15 69.65
CA GLU A 948 24.29 -30.36 68.41
C GLU A 948 23.40 -30.88 67.27
N LYS A 949 22.54 -31.87 67.53
CA LYS A 949 21.58 -32.37 66.52
C LYS A 949 20.51 -31.36 66.12
N LEU A 950 20.19 -30.39 66.97
CA LEU A 950 19.25 -29.30 66.68
C LEU A 950 19.94 -28.08 66.05
N GLU A 951 21.26 -27.91 66.18
CA GLU A 951 22.04 -26.89 65.44
C GLU A 951 21.99 -27.16 63.93
N GLU A 952 22.00 -28.43 63.54
CA GLU A 952 22.01 -28.86 62.14
C GLU A 952 20.63 -28.80 61.45
N LEU A 953 19.56 -28.47 62.20
CA LEU A 953 18.19 -28.49 61.70
C LEU A 953 17.56 -27.08 61.71
N PRO A 954 16.88 -26.65 60.62
CA PRO A 954 16.09 -25.42 60.59
C PRO A 954 14.76 -25.59 61.34
N LEU A 955 14.83 -26.07 62.59
CA LEU A 955 13.69 -26.37 63.45
C LEU A 955 13.69 -25.40 64.64
N SER A 956 12.53 -24.79 64.89
CA SER A 956 12.23 -24.16 66.18
C SER A 956 11.17 -24.97 66.93
N LEU A 957 11.26 -24.94 68.25
CA LEU A 957 10.43 -25.69 69.16
C LEU A 957 9.83 -24.74 70.19
N GLU A 958 8.54 -24.87 70.46
CA GLU A 958 7.87 -24.26 71.62
C GLU A 958 6.80 -25.22 72.14
N LEU A 959 7.17 -26.05 73.12
CA LEU A 959 6.27 -27.02 73.73
C LEU A 959 6.01 -26.68 75.19
N THR A 960 4.75 -26.74 75.59
CA THR A 960 4.39 -26.72 77.00
C THR A 960 4.05 -28.13 77.47
N LEU A 961 4.87 -28.66 78.36
CA LEU A 961 4.67 -29.94 79.00
C LEU A 961 3.95 -29.76 80.34
N TYR A 962 2.89 -30.53 80.55
CA TYR A 962 2.17 -30.61 81.82
C TYR A 962 2.35 -32.02 82.39
N THR A 963 2.95 -32.14 83.58
CA THR A 963 3.02 -33.43 84.29
C THR A 963 1.75 -33.56 85.13
N ALA A 964 0.75 -34.25 84.57
CA ALA A 964 -0.63 -34.11 85.02
C ALA A 964 -0.96 -34.83 86.34
N ASN A 965 -0.07 -35.68 86.89
CA ASN A 965 -0.23 -36.31 88.21
C ASN A 965 1.06 -36.94 88.81
N LYS A 966 1.90 -37.63 88.02
CA LYS A 966 3.02 -38.45 88.56
C LYS A 966 4.23 -38.47 87.64
N LEU A 967 5.25 -37.63 87.90
CA LEU A 967 6.60 -37.82 87.37
C LEU A 967 7.49 -38.34 88.50
N ARG A 968 7.77 -39.64 88.53
CA ARG A 968 8.60 -40.26 89.57
C ARG A 968 10.06 -40.41 89.12
N VAL A 969 10.99 -39.69 89.72
CA VAL A 969 12.42 -39.82 89.50
C VAL A 969 13.05 -40.53 90.69
N LYS A 970 13.66 -41.68 90.43
CA LYS A 970 14.32 -42.50 91.42
C LYS A 970 15.79 -42.65 91.06
N THR A 971 16.68 -42.32 91.99
CA THR A 971 18.12 -42.57 91.95
C THR A 971 18.48 -43.52 93.10
N ARG A 972 19.77 -43.82 93.27
CA ARG A 972 20.24 -44.66 94.40
C ARG A 972 19.88 -44.07 95.77
N PHE A 973 19.84 -42.75 95.87
CA PHE A 973 19.61 -42.03 97.12
C PHE A 973 18.34 -41.18 97.10
N LEU A 974 17.80 -40.79 95.94
CA LEU A 974 16.58 -39.96 95.85
C LEU A 974 15.42 -40.76 95.28
N ASP A 975 14.22 -40.55 95.81
CA ASP A 975 12.98 -41.06 95.21
C ASP A 975 11.93 -39.95 95.31
N LEU A 976 11.68 -39.26 94.19
CA LEU A 976 10.86 -38.06 94.10
C LEU A 976 9.69 -38.29 93.14
N GLU A 977 8.47 -37.99 93.58
CA GLU A 977 7.28 -37.85 92.74
C GLU A 977 6.98 -36.36 92.60
N MET A 978 6.89 -35.88 91.35
CA MET A 978 6.81 -34.47 91.01
C MET A 978 5.64 -34.16 90.07
N GLU A 979 5.10 -32.96 90.20
CA GLU A 979 4.08 -32.39 89.31
C GLU A 979 4.41 -30.94 88.95
N GLY A 980 3.91 -30.46 87.82
CA GLY A 980 4.14 -29.09 87.39
C GLY A 980 4.04 -28.85 85.90
N ARG A 981 4.56 -27.69 85.51
CA ARG A 981 4.54 -27.20 84.13
C ARG A 981 5.95 -26.84 83.72
N LEU A 982 6.35 -27.34 82.56
CA LEU A 982 7.63 -27.03 81.94
C LEU A 982 7.38 -26.54 80.52
N LYS A 983 7.70 -25.28 80.25
CA LYS A 983 7.78 -24.75 78.90
C LYS A 983 9.19 -24.98 78.39
N ILE A 984 9.31 -25.64 77.24
CA ILE A 984 10.56 -25.89 76.53
C ILE A 984 10.48 -25.14 75.21
N TRP A 985 11.45 -24.30 74.93
CA TRP A 985 11.53 -23.64 73.64
C TRP A 985 12.97 -23.41 73.20
N GLY A 986 13.17 -23.33 71.90
CA GLY A 986 14.50 -23.23 71.34
C GLY A 986 14.49 -23.23 69.82
N GLY A 987 15.66 -22.95 69.26
CA GLY A 987 15.89 -22.95 67.82
C GLY A 987 17.37 -22.71 67.55
N SER A 988 17.87 -23.23 66.44
CA SER A 988 19.29 -23.10 66.06
C SER A 988 20.24 -23.59 67.15
N GLY A 989 19.98 -24.78 67.69
CA GLY A 989 20.89 -25.44 68.61
C GLY A 989 20.76 -25.19 70.10
N ARG A 990 19.97 -24.19 70.51
CA ARG A 990 19.83 -23.87 71.94
C ARG A 990 18.43 -24.15 72.42
N ILE A 991 18.32 -24.93 73.49
CA ILE A 991 17.05 -25.22 74.16
C ILE A 991 17.02 -24.55 75.52
N ASN A 992 15.94 -23.82 75.78
CA ASN A 992 15.66 -23.20 77.05
C ASN A 992 14.49 -23.91 77.73
N GLY A 993 14.57 -24.01 79.05
CA GLY A 993 13.47 -24.47 79.90
C GLY A 993 13.03 -23.35 80.84
N GLU A 994 11.73 -23.21 81.03
CA GLU A 994 11.16 -22.41 82.11
C GLU A 994 9.99 -23.16 82.73
N GLY A 995 9.97 -23.21 84.04
CA GLY A 995 8.94 -23.94 84.75
C GLY A 995 9.36 -24.32 86.15
N LYS A 996 8.43 -24.98 86.82
CA LYS A 996 8.62 -25.47 88.18
C LYS A 996 7.99 -26.85 88.29
N LEU A 997 8.76 -27.78 88.82
CA LEU A 997 8.30 -29.09 89.25
C LEU A 997 8.28 -29.08 90.77
N GLU A 998 7.11 -29.30 91.37
CA GLU A 998 6.94 -29.39 92.81
C GLU A 998 7.03 -30.86 93.24
N VAL A 999 7.75 -31.12 94.33
CA VAL A 999 7.84 -32.46 94.91
C VAL A 999 6.56 -32.73 95.69
N VAL A 1000 5.74 -33.65 95.18
CA VAL A 1000 4.49 -34.10 95.79
C VAL A 1000 4.77 -35.15 96.87
N GLU A 1001 5.73 -36.04 96.62
CA GLU A 1001 6.23 -37.06 97.56
C GLU A 1001 7.73 -37.26 97.32
N GLY A 1002 8.56 -37.34 98.37
CA GLY A 1002 10.00 -37.42 98.20
C GLY A 1002 10.72 -38.10 99.36
N ASN A 1003 11.79 -38.85 99.09
CA ASN A 1003 12.65 -39.45 100.12
C ASN A 1003 14.13 -39.42 99.70
N TYR A 1004 15.02 -39.25 100.68
CA TYR A 1004 16.47 -39.39 100.56
C TYR A 1004 16.97 -40.58 101.40
N ASP A 1005 17.58 -41.59 100.78
CA ASP A 1005 17.92 -42.89 101.38
C ASP A 1005 19.41 -42.98 101.70
N LEU A 1006 19.82 -42.65 102.92
CA LEU A 1006 21.21 -42.68 103.41
C LEU A 1006 21.69 -44.09 103.82
N VAL A 1007 21.39 -45.13 103.02
CA VAL A 1007 21.72 -46.56 103.23
C VAL A 1007 21.09 -47.20 104.49
N LEU A 1008 21.17 -46.53 105.63
CA LEU A 1008 20.69 -46.95 106.95
C LEU A 1008 19.41 -46.20 107.36
N ARG A 1009 19.07 -45.08 106.72
CA ARG A 1009 17.91 -44.21 107.07
C ARG A 1009 17.30 -43.53 105.85
N LYS A 1010 15.99 -43.26 105.90
CA LYS A 1010 15.26 -42.53 104.86
C LYS A 1010 14.73 -41.22 105.42
N ILE A 1011 15.12 -40.10 104.81
CA ILE A 1011 14.69 -38.76 105.19
C ILE A 1011 13.59 -38.31 104.21
N PRO A 1012 12.38 -37.94 104.67
CA PRO A 1012 11.35 -37.41 103.77
C PRO A 1012 11.78 -36.06 103.20
N ILE A 1013 11.63 -35.88 101.88
CA ILE A 1013 12.05 -34.68 101.14
C ILE A 1013 10.81 -33.93 100.61
N ARG A 1014 10.83 -32.61 100.73
CA ARG A 1014 9.89 -31.68 100.09
C ARG A 1014 10.66 -30.58 99.37
N GLY A 1015 10.02 -29.87 98.46
CA GLY A 1015 10.65 -28.74 97.77
C GLY A 1015 10.23 -28.65 96.32
N TYR A 1016 11.12 -28.11 95.50
CA TYR A 1016 10.85 -27.93 94.08
C TYR A 1016 12.12 -27.90 93.26
N ILE A 1017 11.95 -28.13 91.98
CA ILE A 1017 12.96 -28.00 90.94
C ILE A 1017 12.50 -26.88 90.01
N THR A 1018 13.35 -25.89 89.79
CA THR A 1018 13.06 -24.73 88.92
C THR A 1018 13.92 -24.72 87.68
N PHE A 1019 13.28 -24.47 86.55
CA PHE A 1019 13.90 -24.21 85.25
C PHE A 1019 13.80 -22.71 84.96
N SER A 1020 14.87 -22.13 84.44
CA SER A 1020 14.93 -20.72 84.13
C SER A 1020 15.72 -20.51 82.84
N PRO A 1021 15.32 -19.55 81.98
CA PRO A 1021 16.06 -19.20 80.77
C PRO A 1021 17.53 -18.84 81.03
N LEU A 1022 17.86 -18.37 82.25
CA LEU A 1022 19.23 -17.99 82.64
C LEU A 1022 20.19 -19.18 82.78
N TYR A 1023 19.65 -20.40 82.97
CA TYR A 1023 20.44 -21.61 83.23
C TYR A 1023 20.11 -22.77 82.26
N GLY A 1024 19.34 -22.49 81.19
CA GLY A 1024 18.97 -23.48 80.17
C GLY A 1024 18.14 -24.65 80.71
N LEU A 1025 18.48 -25.88 80.30
CA LEU A 1025 17.87 -27.12 80.77
C LEU A 1025 18.53 -27.71 82.04
N ASN A 1026 19.56 -27.05 82.60
CA ASN A 1026 20.14 -27.45 83.88
C ASN A 1026 19.31 -26.84 85.02
N PRO A 1027 18.45 -27.62 85.71
CA PRO A 1027 17.55 -27.07 86.70
C PRO A 1027 18.30 -26.70 87.98
N ARG A 1028 17.68 -25.85 88.78
CA ARG A 1028 18.09 -25.66 90.18
C ARG A 1028 17.19 -26.47 91.10
N VAL A 1029 17.81 -27.31 91.91
CA VAL A 1029 17.14 -28.01 93.00
C VAL A 1029 17.06 -27.12 94.23
N ASN A 1030 15.91 -27.18 94.88
CA ASN A 1030 15.73 -26.65 96.21
C ASN A 1030 14.90 -27.66 97.02
N LEU A 1031 15.62 -28.59 97.65
CA LEU A 1031 15.05 -29.72 98.37
C LEU A 1031 15.38 -29.61 99.85
N TYR A 1032 14.40 -29.95 100.68
CA TYR A 1032 14.45 -29.86 102.13
C TYR A 1032 13.95 -31.16 102.75
N GLY A 1033 14.72 -31.73 103.66
CA GLY A 1033 14.36 -32.88 104.47
C GLY A 1033 14.52 -32.60 105.95
N GLU A 1034 13.72 -33.27 106.76
CA GLU A 1034 13.80 -33.24 108.23
C GLU A 1034 13.61 -34.64 108.77
N GLU A 1035 14.46 -35.04 109.73
CA GLU A 1035 14.37 -36.32 110.43
C GLU A 1035 14.79 -36.16 111.89
N GLU A 1036 14.10 -36.83 112.82
CA GLU A 1036 14.44 -36.82 114.24
C GLU A 1036 15.24 -38.07 114.64
N ILE A 1037 16.45 -37.88 115.19
CA ILE A 1037 17.35 -38.97 115.58
C ILE A 1037 17.87 -38.74 117.00
N GLY A 1038 17.53 -39.63 117.93
CA GLY A 1038 18.08 -39.58 119.30
C GLY A 1038 17.79 -38.28 120.05
N GLY A 1039 16.69 -37.58 119.72
CA GLY A 1039 16.32 -36.28 120.28
C GLY A 1039 16.92 -35.06 119.57
N TYR A 1040 17.57 -35.25 118.41
CA TYR A 1040 18.08 -34.19 117.54
C TYR A 1040 17.23 -34.09 116.27
N HIS A 1041 16.80 -32.89 115.92
CA HIS A 1041 16.18 -32.62 114.62
C HIS A 1041 17.28 -32.37 113.60
N ILE A 1042 17.42 -33.23 112.60
CA ILE A 1042 18.40 -33.08 111.52
C ILE A 1042 17.69 -32.52 110.29
N PHE A 1043 18.20 -31.40 109.78
CA PHE A 1043 17.73 -30.77 108.54
C PHE A 1043 18.72 -31.05 107.41
N LEU A 1044 18.20 -31.51 106.28
CA LEU A 1044 18.94 -31.72 105.03
C LEU A 1044 18.47 -30.69 104.01
N GLU A 1045 19.36 -29.81 103.56
CA GLU A 1045 19.07 -28.83 102.51
C GLU A 1045 19.94 -29.15 101.29
N ALA A 1046 19.34 -29.43 100.14
CA ALA A 1046 20.03 -29.55 98.87
C ALA A 1046 19.64 -28.38 97.97
N MET A 1047 20.58 -27.46 97.75
CA MET A 1047 20.35 -26.20 97.04
C MET A 1047 21.42 -25.97 95.98
N GLY A 1048 21.01 -25.67 94.76
CA GLY A 1048 21.94 -25.31 93.68
C GLY A 1048 21.58 -25.94 92.33
N PRO A 1049 22.41 -25.75 91.30
CA PRO A 1049 22.31 -26.46 90.02
C PRO A 1049 22.36 -27.98 90.23
N VAL A 1050 21.59 -28.79 89.49
CA VAL A 1050 21.56 -30.26 89.66
C VAL A 1050 22.94 -30.90 89.45
N ASP A 1051 23.75 -30.37 88.54
CA ASP A 1051 25.10 -30.86 88.27
C ASP A 1051 26.13 -30.47 89.35
N ASN A 1052 25.82 -29.54 90.24
CA ASN A 1052 26.71 -29.07 91.30
C ASN A 1052 25.93 -28.42 92.46
N TYR A 1053 25.02 -29.18 93.07
CA TYR A 1053 24.21 -28.70 94.18
C TYR A 1053 24.98 -28.83 95.50
N LYS A 1054 24.77 -27.90 96.42
CA LYS A 1054 25.34 -27.99 97.75
C LYS A 1054 24.38 -28.73 98.67
N LEU A 1055 24.88 -29.79 99.31
CA LEU A 1055 24.20 -30.43 100.44
C LEU A 1055 24.64 -29.74 101.73
N ILE A 1056 23.69 -29.35 102.56
CA ILE A 1056 23.92 -28.74 103.86
C ILE A 1056 23.15 -29.54 104.90
N LEU A 1057 23.87 -30.05 105.89
CA LEU A 1057 23.28 -30.71 107.05
C LEU A 1057 23.30 -29.75 108.24
N LYS A 1058 22.18 -29.65 108.95
CA LYS A 1058 22.07 -28.86 110.18
C LYS A 1058 21.37 -29.69 111.25
N SER A 1059 21.55 -29.34 112.51
CA SER A 1059 20.81 -29.97 113.60
C SER A 1059 20.31 -28.99 114.65
N GLU A 1060 19.25 -29.35 115.33
CA GLU A 1060 18.79 -28.71 116.56
C GLU A 1060 18.68 -29.77 117.68
N PRO A 1061 19.44 -29.64 118.79
CA PRO A 1061 20.50 -28.65 119.06
C PRO A 1061 21.67 -28.67 118.06
N LEU A 1062 22.40 -27.54 117.94
CA LEU A 1062 23.52 -27.37 117.01
C LEU A 1062 24.62 -28.41 117.29
N LEU A 1063 24.98 -29.16 116.25
CA LEU A 1063 26.07 -30.12 116.24
C LEU A 1063 27.04 -29.74 115.12
N GLU A 1064 28.29 -30.17 115.27
CA GLU A 1064 29.26 -30.10 114.19
C GLU A 1064 28.90 -31.11 113.09
N GLU A 1065 29.39 -30.89 111.87
CA GLU A 1065 29.02 -31.71 110.71
C GLU A 1065 29.36 -33.20 110.92
N GLU A 1066 30.50 -33.49 111.55
CA GLU A 1066 30.93 -34.85 111.89
C GLU A 1066 30.01 -35.53 112.91
N GLU A 1067 29.45 -34.77 113.87
CA GLU A 1067 28.46 -35.26 114.84
C GLU A 1067 27.12 -35.57 114.16
N ILE A 1068 26.69 -34.73 113.20
CA ILE A 1068 25.48 -34.95 112.42
C ILE A 1068 25.62 -36.20 111.54
N LEU A 1069 26.77 -36.37 110.89
CA LEU A 1069 27.08 -37.56 110.09
C LEU A 1069 27.16 -38.81 110.97
N SER A 1070 27.78 -38.73 112.16
CA SER A 1070 27.82 -39.83 113.12
C SER A 1070 26.40 -40.24 113.56
N LEU A 1071 25.52 -39.28 113.81
CA LEU A 1071 24.10 -39.56 114.09
C LEU A 1071 23.37 -40.22 112.92
N LEU A 1072 23.60 -39.73 111.70
CA LEU A 1072 22.94 -40.23 110.49
C LEU A 1072 23.39 -41.67 110.14
N PHE A 1073 24.70 -41.96 110.23
CA PHE A 1073 25.28 -43.25 109.84
C PHE A 1073 25.43 -44.26 110.99
N LEU A 1074 25.71 -43.83 112.22
CA LEU A 1074 26.00 -44.72 113.36
C LEU A 1074 24.92 -44.68 114.44
N GLY A 1075 24.03 -43.68 114.41
CA GLY A 1075 22.89 -43.58 115.32
C GLY A 1075 23.19 -42.94 116.69
N GLU A 1076 24.44 -42.56 116.95
CA GLU A 1076 24.89 -41.90 118.19
C GLU A 1076 25.87 -40.77 117.84
N LYS A 1077 25.72 -39.59 118.47
CA LYS A 1077 26.53 -38.40 118.13
C LYS A 1077 27.99 -38.53 118.52
N ASP A 1078 28.29 -39.28 119.58
CA ASP A 1078 29.65 -39.44 120.12
C ASP A 1078 30.31 -40.74 119.60
N ALA A 1079 29.62 -41.53 118.76
CA ALA A 1079 30.16 -42.79 118.23
C ALA A 1079 31.44 -42.56 117.41
N TYR A 1080 31.61 -41.36 116.86
CA TYR A 1080 32.86 -40.98 116.21
C TYR A 1080 34.04 -40.81 117.19
N LEU A 1081 33.81 -40.35 118.44
CA LEU A 1081 34.85 -40.22 119.48
C LEU A 1081 35.34 -41.59 119.97
N SER A 1082 34.55 -42.65 119.79
CA SER A 1082 35.01 -44.03 120.02
C SER A 1082 36.00 -44.52 118.96
N LEU A 1083 36.06 -43.91 117.77
CA LEU A 1083 37.05 -44.25 116.75
C LEU A 1083 38.46 -43.80 117.18
N ASP A 1084 38.60 -42.71 117.94
CA ASP A 1084 39.90 -42.18 118.40
C ASP A 1084 40.50 -42.97 119.58
N ASN A 1085 39.67 -43.69 120.35
CA ASN A 1085 40.11 -44.51 121.50
C ASN A 1085 40.17 -46.03 121.19
N LEU A 1086 39.86 -46.41 119.95
CA LEU A 1086 39.95 -47.79 119.48
C LEU A 1086 41.43 -48.11 119.22
N ASN A 1087 41.98 -49.12 119.90
CA ASN A 1087 43.31 -49.62 119.53
C ASN A 1087 43.18 -50.35 118.19
N TRP A 1088 43.43 -49.62 117.09
CA TRP A 1088 43.28 -50.13 115.73
C TRP A 1088 44.37 -51.13 115.34
N GLN A 1089 45.51 -51.21 116.05
CA GLN A 1089 46.59 -52.15 115.71
C GLN A 1089 46.10 -53.62 115.65
N PRO A 1090 45.43 -54.18 116.68
CA PRO A 1090 44.86 -55.52 116.61
C PRO A 1090 43.75 -55.69 115.57
N LEU A 1091 42.99 -54.62 115.27
CA LEU A 1091 41.85 -54.66 114.37
C LEU A 1091 42.29 -54.58 112.90
N LEU A 1092 43.23 -53.69 112.57
CA LEU A 1092 43.95 -53.64 111.28
C LEU A 1092 44.74 -54.93 111.05
N TRP A 1093 45.32 -55.54 112.09
CA TRP A 1093 45.97 -56.84 112.00
C TRP A 1093 44.98 -57.98 111.69
N LYS A 1094 43.78 -57.95 112.29
CA LYS A 1094 42.71 -58.91 111.99
C LYS A 1094 42.01 -58.66 110.65
N LEU A 1095 41.79 -57.41 110.25
CA LEU A 1095 41.26 -57.03 108.94
C LEU A 1095 42.25 -57.38 107.84
N GLY A 1096 43.54 -57.15 108.05
CA GLY A 1096 44.61 -57.61 107.17
C GLY A 1096 44.62 -59.14 107.04
N GLN A 1097 44.48 -59.90 108.14
CA GLN A 1097 44.39 -61.37 108.09
C GLN A 1097 43.08 -61.90 107.49
N PHE A 1098 41.96 -61.20 107.68
CA PHE A 1098 40.64 -61.57 107.18
C PHE A 1098 40.51 -61.30 105.68
N LEU A 1099 41.01 -60.15 105.21
CA LEU A 1099 40.98 -59.75 103.81
C LEU A 1099 42.07 -60.43 102.97
N LEU A 1100 43.20 -60.86 103.57
CA LEU A 1100 44.37 -61.40 102.84
C LEU A 1100 44.79 -62.84 103.20
N GLY A 1101 44.13 -63.51 104.15
CA GLY A 1101 44.39 -64.93 104.48
C GLY A 1101 45.76 -65.22 105.13
N LYS A 1102 46.08 -66.51 105.34
CA LYS A 1102 47.25 -66.98 106.14
C LYS A 1102 48.63 -66.81 105.49
N ASP A 1103 48.74 -66.27 104.28
CA ASP A 1103 49.99 -66.23 103.50
C ASP A 1103 50.52 -64.79 103.29
N PHE A 1104 50.75 -64.07 104.40
CA PHE A 1104 51.18 -62.65 104.43
C PHE A 1104 52.54 -62.35 103.76
N PHE A 1105 53.35 -63.35 103.36
CA PHE A 1105 54.63 -63.14 102.65
C PHE A 1105 54.95 -64.21 101.59
N SER A 1106 54.16 -64.34 100.53
CA SER A 1106 54.65 -65.03 99.32
C SER A 1106 54.21 -64.41 98.00
N LYS A 1107 55.23 -63.91 97.27
CA LYS A 1107 55.35 -63.74 95.81
C LYS A 1107 54.15 -63.17 95.03
N GLY A 1108 54.03 -61.84 95.05
CA GLY A 1108 53.29 -61.01 94.10
C GLY A 1108 53.41 -59.55 94.57
N GLY A 1109 53.63 -58.58 93.67
CA GLY A 1109 54.03 -57.20 94.00
C GLY A 1109 53.31 -56.60 95.21
N LEU A 1110 54.07 -56.22 96.24
CA LEU A 1110 53.54 -55.76 97.52
C LEU A 1110 52.69 -54.49 97.42
N PHE A 1111 52.83 -53.70 96.34
CA PHE A 1111 52.16 -52.42 96.14
C PHE A 1111 51.80 -52.22 94.66
N ASP A 1112 50.68 -51.54 94.43
CA ASP A 1112 50.18 -51.21 93.09
C ASP A 1112 50.84 -49.92 92.56
N GLY A 1113 51.42 -49.10 93.45
CA GLY A 1113 52.17 -47.88 93.12
C GLY A 1113 53.23 -47.54 94.18
N VAL A 1114 54.30 -46.87 93.75
CA VAL A 1114 55.35 -46.30 94.60
C VAL A 1114 55.52 -44.83 94.24
N GLU A 1115 55.25 -43.93 95.18
CA GLU A 1115 55.34 -42.48 95.00
C GLU A 1115 56.46 -41.92 95.90
N ILE A 1116 57.33 -41.07 95.34
CA ILE A 1116 58.36 -40.36 96.11
C ILE A 1116 57.76 -39.05 96.62
N LYS A 1117 57.73 -38.85 97.94
CA LYS A 1117 57.21 -37.64 98.56
C LYS A 1117 58.34 -36.62 98.78
N PHE A 1118 58.08 -35.37 98.37
CA PHE A 1118 58.91 -34.19 98.64
C PHE A 1118 58.16 -33.27 99.61
N PRO A 1119 58.83 -32.65 100.61
CA PRO A 1119 58.16 -31.66 101.44
C PRO A 1119 57.85 -30.45 100.55
N GLY A 1120 56.70 -29.81 100.78
CA GLY A 1120 56.02 -28.91 99.83
C GLY A 1120 56.87 -27.94 99.01
N SER A 1121 56.43 -27.77 97.75
CA SER A 1121 56.66 -26.73 96.73
C SER A 1121 57.98 -25.94 96.57
N ASP A 1122 59.08 -26.23 97.25
CA ASP A 1122 60.41 -25.66 96.92
C ASP A 1122 61.52 -26.71 97.06
N TYR A 1123 62.24 -26.98 95.96
CA TYR A 1123 63.20 -28.08 95.79
C TYR A 1123 64.33 -28.12 96.83
N SER A 1124 64.58 -29.30 97.44
CA SER A 1124 65.76 -30.15 97.14
C SER A 1124 66.21 -31.06 98.31
N ASP A 1125 65.32 -31.73 99.04
CA ASP A 1125 65.70 -32.90 99.86
C ASP A 1125 64.56 -33.93 99.89
N PHE A 1126 64.91 -35.19 99.63
CA PHE A 1126 63.99 -36.34 99.66
C PHE A 1126 63.61 -36.66 101.12
N TYR A 1127 62.31 -36.67 101.44
CA TYR A 1127 61.86 -36.93 102.81
C TYR A 1127 61.09 -38.24 103.00
N GLY A 1128 60.52 -38.86 101.96
CA GLY A 1128 59.84 -40.14 102.16
C GLY A 1128 59.39 -40.89 100.92
N LEU A 1129 58.99 -42.14 101.14
CA LEU A 1129 58.59 -43.09 100.10
C LEU A 1129 57.21 -43.64 100.44
N ARG A 1130 56.20 -43.36 99.60
CA ARG A 1130 54.82 -43.83 99.75
C ARG A 1130 54.57 -45.05 98.89
N LEU A 1131 53.88 -46.00 99.47
CA LEU A 1131 53.53 -47.30 98.92
C LEU A 1131 52.01 -47.44 99.00
N GLU A 1132 51.36 -47.71 97.87
CA GLU A 1132 49.89 -47.74 97.82
C GLU A 1132 49.34 -49.04 97.23
N LYS A 1133 48.14 -49.41 97.65
CA LYS A 1133 47.41 -50.57 97.16
C LYS A 1133 45.91 -50.26 97.06
N SER A 1134 45.35 -50.55 95.89
CA SER A 1134 43.91 -50.53 95.63
C SER A 1134 43.33 -51.94 95.85
N ILE A 1135 42.19 -52.03 96.52
CA ILE A 1135 41.49 -53.30 96.78
C ILE A 1135 40.08 -53.19 96.19
N GLY A 1136 39.91 -53.65 94.94
CA GLY A 1136 38.68 -53.38 94.18
C GLY A 1136 38.56 -51.90 93.78
N GLU A 1137 37.35 -51.43 93.48
CA GLU A 1137 37.11 -50.05 93.02
C GLU A 1137 36.90 -49.04 94.16
N ASN A 1138 36.55 -49.53 95.36
CA ASN A 1138 36.04 -48.70 96.44
C ASN A 1138 36.96 -48.60 97.67
N TYR A 1139 38.09 -49.32 97.72
CA TYR A 1139 38.98 -49.35 98.89
C TYR A 1139 40.43 -49.06 98.50
N PHE A 1140 41.07 -48.13 99.21
CA PHE A 1140 42.43 -47.69 98.96
C PHE A 1140 43.23 -47.67 100.26
N ILE A 1141 44.45 -48.21 100.25
CA ILE A 1141 45.37 -48.18 101.39
C ILE A 1141 46.70 -47.58 100.94
N GLY A 1142 47.21 -46.59 101.66
CA GLY A 1142 48.53 -46.00 101.49
C GLY A 1142 49.39 -46.15 102.75
N TYR A 1143 50.69 -46.30 102.59
CA TYR A 1143 51.69 -46.25 103.66
C TYR A 1143 52.86 -45.37 103.22
N THR A 1144 53.22 -44.35 103.99
CA THR A 1144 54.30 -43.41 103.72
C THR A 1144 55.40 -43.58 104.76
N GLN A 1145 56.58 -44.03 104.33
CA GLN A 1145 57.77 -44.11 105.16
C GLN A 1145 58.55 -42.78 105.10
N ASP A 1146 58.69 -42.12 106.24
CA ASP A 1146 59.59 -40.97 106.39
C ASP A 1146 61.04 -41.47 106.51
N LEU A 1147 61.94 -40.83 105.76
CA LEU A 1147 63.37 -41.14 105.62
C LEU A 1147 64.25 -39.93 105.97
N SER A 1148 63.66 -38.81 106.41
CA SER A 1148 64.33 -37.55 106.79
C SER A 1148 65.03 -37.58 108.17
N GLY A 1149 64.84 -38.66 108.94
CA GLY A 1149 65.54 -38.90 110.22
C GLY A 1149 64.78 -38.49 111.47
N GLU A 1150 63.58 -37.91 111.36
CA GLU A 1150 62.71 -37.56 112.50
C GLU A 1150 61.70 -38.64 112.89
N GLY A 1151 61.53 -39.69 112.08
CA GLY A 1151 60.96 -40.98 112.54
C GLY A 1151 59.44 -41.17 112.46
N ASN A 1152 58.66 -40.29 111.80
CA ASN A 1152 57.19 -40.41 111.76
C ASN A 1152 56.69 -40.94 110.42
N SER A 1153 56.38 -42.24 110.34
CA SER A 1153 55.75 -42.85 109.16
C SER A 1153 54.22 -42.79 109.31
N SER A 1154 53.48 -42.71 108.20
CA SER A 1154 52.01 -42.63 108.22
C SER A 1154 51.35 -43.67 107.32
N TRP A 1155 50.08 -43.96 107.56
CA TRP A 1155 49.22 -44.77 106.71
C TRP A 1155 47.91 -44.03 106.44
N ASP A 1156 47.28 -44.30 105.31
CA ASP A 1156 45.94 -43.82 105.00
C ASP A 1156 45.09 -44.94 104.42
N PHE A 1157 43.79 -44.84 104.66
CA PHE A 1157 42.79 -45.76 104.18
C PHE A 1157 41.57 -44.96 103.71
N LYS A 1158 41.16 -45.14 102.45
CA LYS A 1158 39.97 -44.50 101.90
C LYS A 1158 38.97 -45.57 101.47
N ILE A 1159 37.73 -45.46 101.94
CA ILE A 1159 36.55 -46.17 101.45
C ILE A 1159 35.69 -45.19 100.67
N ASN A 1160 35.42 -45.46 99.39
CA ASN A 1160 34.40 -44.74 98.65
C ASN A 1160 33.06 -45.48 98.80
N PHE A 1161 32.07 -44.81 99.38
CA PHE A 1161 30.67 -45.23 99.36
C PHE A 1161 30.03 -44.69 98.08
N ASP A 1162 30.29 -45.37 96.96
CA ASP A 1162 29.60 -45.21 95.67
C ASP A 1162 29.43 -43.76 95.15
N LYS A 1163 30.58 -43.11 94.89
CA LYS A 1163 30.78 -41.80 94.21
C LYS A 1163 30.32 -40.54 94.96
N GLU A 1164 29.29 -40.57 95.80
CA GLU A 1164 28.82 -39.37 96.53
C GLU A 1164 29.41 -39.18 97.93
N TRP A 1165 29.77 -40.25 98.64
CA TRP A 1165 30.38 -40.18 99.96
C TRP A 1165 31.66 -41.01 100.03
N SER A 1166 32.66 -40.57 100.80
CA SER A 1166 33.86 -41.37 101.06
C SER A 1166 34.36 -41.20 102.48
N LEU A 1167 34.76 -42.28 103.15
CA LEU A 1167 35.43 -42.25 104.43
C LEU A 1167 36.94 -42.34 104.19
N LYS A 1168 37.67 -41.31 104.61
CA LYS A 1168 39.12 -41.28 104.62
C LYS A 1168 39.61 -41.40 106.07
N MET A 1169 40.60 -42.23 106.32
CA MET A 1169 41.28 -42.40 107.59
C MET A 1169 42.77 -42.26 107.34
N GLU A 1170 43.49 -41.55 108.19
CA GLU A 1170 44.94 -41.37 108.15
C GLU A 1170 45.48 -41.58 109.56
N GLY A 1171 46.62 -42.23 109.73
CA GLY A 1171 47.24 -42.38 111.03
C GLY A 1171 48.76 -42.43 110.96
N ASP A 1172 49.42 -42.09 112.05
CA ASP A 1172 50.88 -42.13 112.16
C ASP A 1172 51.38 -43.32 112.99
N THR A 1173 52.71 -43.50 113.05
CA THR A 1173 53.37 -44.54 113.84
C THR A 1173 53.37 -44.28 115.35
N GLU A 1174 53.05 -43.06 115.80
CA GLU A 1174 52.92 -42.70 117.22
C GLU A 1174 51.52 -43.03 117.77
N GLY A 1175 50.56 -43.29 116.87
CA GLY A 1175 49.23 -43.80 117.18
C GLY A 1175 48.12 -42.75 117.08
N GLU A 1176 48.41 -41.53 116.60
CA GLU A 1176 47.37 -40.56 116.27
C GLU A 1176 46.68 -40.96 114.96
N ILE A 1177 45.34 -40.95 114.96
CA ILE A 1177 44.52 -41.31 113.80
C ILE A 1177 43.51 -40.17 113.59
N ASN A 1178 43.47 -39.66 112.36
CA ASN A 1178 42.45 -38.73 111.88
C ASN A 1178 41.54 -39.46 110.89
N TRP A 1179 40.26 -39.14 110.88
CA TRP A 1179 39.34 -39.63 109.85
C TRP A 1179 38.39 -38.51 109.42
N MET A 1180 37.86 -38.61 108.20
CA MET A 1180 36.99 -37.62 107.58
C MET A 1180 36.01 -38.34 106.65
N LEU A 1181 34.74 -37.97 106.71
CA LEU A 1181 33.74 -38.31 105.70
C LEU A 1181 33.64 -37.15 104.70
N GLU A 1182 33.89 -37.41 103.42
CA GLU A 1182 33.92 -36.43 102.34
C GLU A 1182 32.73 -36.67 101.39
N PHE A 1183 31.91 -35.64 101.17
CA PHE A 1183 30.84 -35.62 100.16
C PHE A 1183 31.40 -35.11 98.82
N ASN A 1184 31.19 -35.87 97.74
CA ASN A 1184 31.60 -35.53 96.38
C ASN A 1184 30.39 -35.50 95.44
N THR A 1185 30.03 -34.33 94.93
CA THR A 1185 28.94 -34.20 93.96
C THR A 1185 29.39 -34.70 92.59
N LYS A 1186 28.98 -35.92 92.19
CA LYS A 1186 29.06 -36.40 90.80
C LYS A 1186 27.72 -37.04 90.44
N PHE A 1187 26.82 -36.21 89.93
CA PHE A 1187 25.51 -36.64 89.41
C PHE A 1187 25.63 -37.14 87.97
#